data_AF-A0A813QQT1-F1
#
_entry.id   AF-A0A813QQT1-F1
#
_cell.length_a   1.000
_cell.length_b   1.000
_cell.length_c   1.000
_cell.angle_alpha   90.00
_cell.angle_beta   90.00
_cell.angle_gamma   90.00
#
_symmetry.space_group_name_H-M   'P 1'
#
loop_
_entity.id
_entity.type
_entity.pdbx_description
1 polymer ?
#
loop_
_entity_poly.entity_id
_entity_poly.type
_entity_poly.pdbx_seq_one_letter_code
_entity_poly.pdbx_strand_id
1 'polypeptide(L)'
;MFLQLIFLLVISGHVSWCVVYDTSNVAPGTKMSVNDDMFVSASNSFSNFAVLMHPFRNASAGGAVRCNMRWNTTDRFVHSVAVVGISKNSTVNNTQFMFVFAAERISTATPYVCIGIISESCVSRSLCSDLAGNDSHQEYFLLGVDNNGTYAYGFTSTFVFKLNIYANVLVLNTTSNSIWPAQGFIPHSMDVASDWAVVAGYGYTIEYKKDYAALGCFVNLTTFAPASCVPITTETTFLIPADVTTYNSAYELSVAIRGNKVVVGVQRLATVAVLYRIGSVLNVSRINVLSFIDSTSVGRVVDWADDTTLAILVQDPYDTVWSQTEIFFYNEKSISLTSAIFSFPNNQQILGSRLSRPSFARFSITINGNMAILTSAADILIIPNASPGYSSRWIDTNDRVFVFYYVPKLCIGGTYKNMTSVGPCQICPPNTRNSGLLPYGITQCIPCSNNSQTGFCPLASLADIDSNSIGSYSQAVAYPESADTTDIEDLLIKNVFQISTDPHCLIISPLLWTIVVSGVCVLFLLFMLITHLCGCKSCIECGKRARDLFKHTDIIGEGEMWIGGLATFAIIVLVSFSYWFSASFIRRYPIEAISGPAYFACDESLVNAQFSTGLELLAIPKSEGAQPMFTLLDQQAFNLTVELINTGFSCDSITTQENLVSSKYVPLPMDCQQSIERATTYITVPLPKHQTTVQVNISGPYWIGAFRLCFRGRGRTNSNYVLREMDFCEFYGTANEAIGRAISVPIVFIKNINMTQALEPSDSTEYSGLWMPTFSTVSLSDEDYYTDFGNYLRYTSSLTVIQVALDERPFYMKNIQQPIVRTAELTFHGLLFTSLCIELFAFAFLIIKLFIVPLLRWFVFLWKKFRRDCLHCKDSNESLEGSLSTAALSQKIAEWRAKNNKQHNSLQPSSYAFNTMLESDQHSQATSQHELDSIHTISKL
;
A
#
# COMPACT_ATOMS: atom_id res chain seq x y z
N MET A 1 51.10 -52.26 29.69
CA MET A 1 50.79 -51.09 28.81
C MET A 1 50.91 -51.39 27.33
N PHE A 2 52.07 -51.37 26.66
CA PHE A 2 52.11 -51.47 25.17
C PHE A 2 51.43 -52.74 24.61
N LEU A 3 51.64 -53.91 25.24
CA LEU A 3 50.92 -55.14 24.87
C LEU A 3 49.40 -55.06 25.12
N GLN A 4 48.95 -54.34 26.17
CA GLN A 4 47.52 -54.12 26.42
C GLN A 4 46.91 -53.13 25.41
N LEU A 5 47.69 -52.15 24.93
CA LEU A 5 47.26 -51.24 23.87
C LEU A 5 47.08 -52.00 22.55
N ILE A 6 48.00 -52.91 22.22
CA ILE A 6 47.87 -53.80 21.05
C ILE A 6 46.70 -54.77 21.23
N PHE A 7 46.50 -55.35 22.42
CA PHE A 7 45.36 -56.24 22.69
C PHE A 7 44.02 -55.49 22.60
N LEU A 8 43.96 -54.23 23.06
CA LEU A 8 42.80 -53.34 22.86
C LEU A 8 42.59 -52.99 21.39
N LEU A 9 43.66 -52.73 20.62
CA LEU A 9 43.58 -52.43 19.19
C LEU A 9 43.15 -53.65 18.34
N VAL A 10 43.61 -54.85 18.70
CA VAL A 10 43.21 -56.11 18.05
C VAL A 10 41.79 -56.51 18.45
N ILE A 11 41.37 -56.27 19.71
CA ILE A 11 39.96 -56.43 20.10
C ILE A 11 39.07 -55.38 19.43
N SER A 12 39.50 -54.12 19.29
CA SER A 12 38.74 -53.13 18.52
C SER A 12 38.71 -53.42 17.01
N GLY A 13 39.72 -54.12 16.48
CA GLY A 13 39.71 -54.65 15.11
C GLY A 13 38.88 -55.93 14.92
N HIS A 14 38.43 -56.55 16.01
CA HIS A 14 37.54 -57.71 16.03
C HIS A 14 36.21 -57.47 16.76
N VAL A 15 35.88 -56.21 17.07
CA VAL A 15 34.47 -55.84 17.15
C VAL A 15 33.92 -56.07 15.75
N SER A 16 33.02 -57.05 15.65
CA SER A 16 32.18 -57.31 14.49
C SER A 16 31.83 -56.02 13.75
N TRP A 17 31.81 -56.07 12.42
CA TRP A 17 31.06 -55.11 11.61
C TRP A 17 29.56 -55.30 11.88
N CYS A 18 29.14 -55.01 13.12
CA CYS A 18 27.76 -54.72 13.44
C CYS A 18 27.43 -53.47 12.65
N VAL A 19 26.81 -53.66 11.48
CA VAL A 19 26.05 -52.61 10.81
C VAL A 19 25.09 -52.08 11.87
N VAL A 20 25.40 -50.89 12.41
CA VAL A 20 24.53 -50.22 13.35
C VAL A 20 23.38 -49.71 12.52
N TYR A 21 22.36 -50.56 12.36
CA TYR A 21 21.08 -50.16 11.80
C TYR A 21 20.64 -48.90 12.51
N ASP A 22 20.49 -47.81 11.78
CA ASP A 22 19.87 -46.62 12.34
C ASP A 22 18.42 -47.00 12.71
N THR A 23 18.19 -47.05 14.02
CA THR A 23 16.89 -47.39 14.60
C THR A 23 15.98 -46.17 14.73
N SER A 24 16.42 -44.98 14.30
CA SER A 24 15.57 -43.81 14.17
C SER A 24 14.44 -44.06 13.15
N ASN A 25 13.39 -43.24 13.21
CA ASN A 25 12.33 -43.23 12.20
C ASN A 25 12.80 -42.69 10.83
N VAL A 26 14.10 -42.43 10.65
CA VAL A 26 14.69 -41.71 9.51
C VAL A 26 15.50 -42.61 8.56
N ALA A 27 15.81 -43.86 8.95
CA ALA A 27 16.50 -44.85 8.10
C ALA A 27 15.68 -45.22 6.82
N PRO A 28 16.29 -45.75 5.74
CA PRO A 28 15.77 -45.65 4.37
C PRO A 28 14.49 -46.45 4.10
N GLY A 29 13.85 -46.09 2.99
CA GLY A 29 12.71 -46.77 2.38
C GLY A 29 11.38 -46.04 2.56
N THR A 30 10.39 -46.42 1.75
CA THR A 30 8.98 -46.01 1.90
C THR A 30 8.38 -46.62 3.16
N LYS A 31 8.79 -46.14 4.34
CA LYS A 31 8.21 -46.51 5.65
C LYS A 31 6.87 -45.84 5.93
N MET A 32 6.34 -45.14 4.93
CA MET A 32 5.02 -44.54 4.86
C MET A 32 4.48 -44.83 3.45
N SER A 33 3.21 -45.22 3.36
CA SER A 33 2.48 -45.34 2.11
C SER A 33 1.00 -45.02 2.35
N VAL A 34 0.36 -44.34 1.40
CA VAL A 34 -1.00 -43.84 1.53
C VAL A 34 -1.78 -43.92 0.23
N ASN A 35 -3.06 -44.28 0.34
CA ASN A 35 -4.09 -44.10 -0.67
C ASN A 35 -5.36 -43.58 0.03
N ASP A 36 -6.44 -43.35 -0.72
CA ASP A 36 -7.66 -42.76 -0.17
C ASP A 36 -8.33 -43.62 0.93
N ASP A 37 -8.12 -44.93 0.88
CA ASP A 37 -8.70 -45.90 1.80
C ASP A 37 -7.80 -46.25 3.00
N MET A 38 -6.49 -46.01 2.92
CA MET A 38 -5.53 -46.52 3.88
C MET A 38 -4.25 -45.69 3.94
N PHE A 39 -3.78 -45.39 5.16
CA PHE A 39 -2.41 -44.97 5.44
C PHE A 39 -1.73 -46.05 6.28
N VAL A 40 -0.48 -46.37 5.98
CA VAL A 40 0.37 -47.23 6.80
C VAL A 40 1.73 -46.56 6.98
N SER A 41 2.22 -46.53 8.21
CA SER A 41 3.64 -46.30 8.49
C SER A 41 4.24 -47.40 9.38
N ALA A 42 5.55 -47.62 9.27
CA ALA A 42 6.31 -48.62 10.01
C ALA A 42 7.39 -47.95 10.88
N SER A 43 7.46 -48.29 12.16
CA SER A 43 8.56 -47.89 13.05
C SER A 43 9.30 -49.11 13.58
N ASN A 44 10.58 -49.22 13.21
CA ASN A 44 11.47 -50.27 13.71
C ASN A 44 11.79 -50.08 15.20
N SER A 45 11.92 -48.83 15.67
CA SER A 45 12.17 -48.49 17.08
C SER A 45 11.06 -49.01 18.01
N PHE A 46 9.81 -48.98 17.56
CA PHE A 46 8.64 -49.45 18.31
C PHE A 46 8.12 -50.83 17.88
N SER A 47 8.75 -51.45 16.87
CA SER A 47 8.35 -52.72 16.25
C SER A 47 6.87 -52.79 15.89
N ASN A 48 6.34 -51.72 15.30
CA ASN A 48 4.91 -51.57 14.99
C ASN A 48 4.61 -50.89 13.64
N PHE A 49 3.50 -51.30 13.05
CA PHE A 49 2.82 -50.54 12.01
C PHE A 49 1.75 -49.66 12.65
N ALA A 50 1.73 -48.37 12.34
CA ALA A 50 0.58 -47.51 12.54
C ALA A 50 -0.28 -47.55 11.29
N VAL A 51 -1.52 -48.02 11.42
CA VAL A 51 -2.48 -48.14 10.32
C VAL A 51 -3.65 -47.19 10.58
N LEU A 52 -4.02 -46.39 9.58
CA LEU A 52 -5.24 -45.59 9.55
C LEU A 52 -6.10 -46.07 8.39
N MET A 53 -7.31 -46.52 8.70
CA MET A 53 -8.31 -46.94 7.71
C MET A 53 -9.24 -45.76 7.41
N HIS A 54 -9.51 -45.55 6.13
CA HIS A 54 -10.20 -44.38 5.60
C HIS A 54 -9.66 -43.05 6.15
N PRO A 55 -8.35 -42.77 6.04
CA PRO A 55 -7.70 -41.61 6.66
C PRO A 55 -8.41 -40.28 6.36
N PHE A 56 -8.90 -40.09 5.13
CA PHE A 56 -9.54 -38.86 4.68
C PHE A 56 -11.06 -38.82 4.88
N ARG A 57 -11.66 -39.81 5.54
CA ARG A 57 -13.11 -39.84 5.83
C ARG A 57 -13.46 -38.81 6.88
N ASN A 58 -14.51 -38.02 6.60
CA ASN A 58 -14.96 -36.94 7.48
C ASN A 58 -15.25 -37.45 8.91
N ALA A 59 -14.78 -36.72 9.92
CA ALA A 59 -14.96 -37.05 11.33
C ALA A 59 -16.44 -37.25 11.73
N SER A 60 -17.35 -36.46 11.13
CA SER A 60 -18.79 -36.59 11.34
C SER A 60 -19.40 -37.90 10.80
N ALA A 61 -18.68 -38.62 9.93
CA ALA A 61 -19.08 -39.89 9.33
C ALA A 61 -18.39 -41.11 9.99
N GLY A 62 -17.88 -40.94 11.22
CA GLY A 62 -17.16 -41.96 12.00
C GLY A 62 -15.64 -41.76 12.08
N GLY A 63 -15.08 -40.84 11.29
CA GLY A 63 -13.64 -40.59 11.21
C GLY A 63 -12.83 -41.77 10.66
N ALA A 64 -11.51 -41.68 10.79
CA ALA A 64 -10.59 -42.73 10.41
C ALA A 64 -10.33 -43.68 11.58
N VAL A 65 -10.30 -44.99 11.32
CA VAL A 65 -10.04 -46.00 12.36
C VAL A 65 -8.53 -46.23 12.47
N ARG A 66 -7.98 -45.99 13.66
CA ARG A 66 -6.55 -46.24 13.94
C ARG A 66 -6.36 -47.62 14.58
N CYS A 67 -5.47 -48.40 13.99
CA CYS A 67 -4.99 -49.66 14.55
C CYS A 67 -3.46 -49.68 14.59
N ASN A 68 -2.89 -50.38 15.58
CA ASN A 68 -1.45 -50.63 15.66
C ASN A 68 -1.20 -52.15 15.52
N MET A 69 -0.43 -52.56 14.52
CA MET A 69 -0.05 -53.96 14.30
C MET A 69 1.42 -54.16 14.69
N ARG A 70 1.69 -54.87 15.78
CA ARG A 70 3.07 -55.16 16.23
C ARG A 70 3.64 -56.38 15.51
N TRP A 71 4.91 -56.32 15.12
CA TRP A 71 5.69 -57.53 14.83
C TRP A 71 6.51 -57.89 16.07
N ASN A 72 6.17 -59.01 16.69
CA ASN A 72 6.55 -59.30 18.08
C ASN A 72 7.98 -59.86 18.24
N THR A 73 8.97 -59.31 17.52
CA THR A 73 10.36 -59.78 17.48
C THR A 73 11.32 -58.63 17.15
N THR A 74 12.37 -58.45 17.95
CA THR A 74 13.47 -57.50 17.69
C THR A 74 14.37 -57.90 16.52
N ASP A 75 14.27 -59.15 16.06
CA ASP A 75 15.02 -59.70 14.93
C ASP A 75 14.52 -59.24 13.54
N ARG A 76 13.56 -58.31 13.46
CA ARG A 76 12.96 -57.87 12.20
C ARG A 76 13.22 -56.40 11.94
N PHE A 77 13.79 -56.09 10.79
CA PHE A 77 13.88 -54.74 10.26
C PHE A 77 12.92 -54.59 9.07
N VAL A 78 11.95 -53.67 9.16
CA VAL A 78 11.10 -53.31 8.02
C VAL A 78 11.80 -52.23 7.20
N HIS A 79 11.96 -52.49 5.91
CA HIS A 79 12.60 -51.59 4.96
C HIS A 79 11.56 -50.70 4.25
N SER A 80 10.49 -51.29 3.71
CA SER A 80 9.48 -50.55 2.94
C SER A 80 8.07 -51.13 3.13
N VAL A 81 7.05 -50.28 3.03
CA VAL A 81 5.63 -50.62 3.05
C VAL A 81 4.92 -50.01 1.83
N ALA A 82 3.91 -50.70 1.32
CA ALA A 82 3.06 -50.23 0.24
C ALA A 82 1.59 -50.59 0.53
N VAL A 83 0.67 -49.64 0.48
CA VAL A 83 -0.77 -49.93 0.62
C VAL A 83 -1.32 -50.58 -0.63
N VAL A 84 -2.27 -51.52 -0.45
CA VAL A 84 -2.98 -52.19 -1.54
C VAL A 84 -4.41 -51.66 -1.66
N GLY A 85 -5.08 -51.44 -0.52
CA GLY A 85 -6.47 -50.98 -0.46
C GLY A 85 -7.42 -52.00 0.19
N ILE A 86 -8.69 -51.97 -0.20
CA ILE A 86 -9.77 -52.73 0.45
C ILE A 86 -10.07 -54.04 -0.30
N SER A 87 -9.91 -55.16 0.38
CA SER A 87 -10.46 -56.45 -0.03
C SER A 87 -11.87 -56.63 0.52
N LYS A 88 -12.86 -56.63 -0.38
CA LYS A 88 -14.25 -57.00 -0.07
C LYS A 88 -14.43 -58.52 -0.23
N ASN A 89 -14.20 -59.27 0.84
CA ASN A 89 -14.54 -60.68 0.85
C ASN A 89 -16.06 -60.86 0.88
N SER A 90 -16.65 -61.30 -0.23
CA SER A 90 -18.11 -61.43 -0.42
C SER A 90 -18.82 -62.42 0.52
N THR A 91 -18.07 -63.18 1.32
CA THR A 91 -18.62 -64.20 2.24
C THR A 91 -18.71 -63.77 3.71
N VAL A 92 -18.12 -62.62 4.08
CA VAL A 92 -18.12 -62.10 5.45
C VAL A 92 -18.29 -60.58 5.41
N ASN A 93 -19.23 -60.02 6.18
CA ASN A 93 -19.51 -58.57 6.24
C ASN A 93 -18.37 -57.71 6.84
N ASN A 94 -17.14 -58.22 6.97
CA ASN A 94 -15.98 -57.47 7.45
C ASN A 94 -15.14 -56.96 6.28
N THR A 95 -15.02 -55.64 6.19
CA THR A 95 -13.99 -54.94 5.41
C THR A 95 -12.59 -55.36 5.86
N GLN A 96 -11.74 -55.74 4.91
CA GLN A 96 -10.33 -56.05 5.15
C GLN A 96 -9.45 -55.09 4.36
N PHE A 97 -8.55 -54.41 5.06
CA PHE A 97 -7.55 -53.51 4.51
C PHE A 97 -6.24 -54.28 4.36
N MET A 98 -5.59 -54.12 3.22
CA MET A 98 -4.38 -54.85 2.87
C MET A 98 -3.22 -53.89 2.55
N PHE A 99 -2.05 -54.25 3.04
CA PHE A 99 -0.77 -53.62 2.70
C PHE A 99 0.28 -54.71 2.53
N VAL A 100 1.33 -54.42 1.77
CA VAL A 100 2.50 -55.28 1.65
C VAL A 100 3.66 -54.60 2.37
N PHE A 101 4.54 -55.38 3.01
CA PHE A 101 5.78 -54.87 3.58
C PHE A 101 6.96 -55.78 3.24
N ALA A 102 8.09 -55.13 2.95
CA ALA A 102 9.38 -55.73 2.67
C ALA A 102 10.26 -55.58 3.91
N ALA A 103 10.82 -56.70 4.38
CA ALA A 103 11.54 -56.75 5.64
C ALA A 103 12.63 -57.82 5.61
N GLU A 104 13.47 -57.80 6.63
CA GLU A 104 14.64 -58.67 6.75
C GLU A 104 14.75 -59.23 8.17
N ARG A 105 15.27 -60.46 8.29
CA ARG A 105 15.65 -61.05 9.58
C ARG A 105 17.10 -60.69 9.86
N ILE A 106 17.33 -59.87 10.89
CA ILE A 106 18.65 -59.28 11.17
C ILE A 106 19.68 -60.38 11.49
N SER A 107 19.30 -61.39 12.26
CA SER A 107 20.19 -62.49 12.67
C SER A 107 20.62 -63.43 11.53
N THR A 108 19.88 -63.47 10.41
CA THR A 108 20.13 -64.41 9.30
C THR A 108 20.27 -63.73 7.94
N ALA A 109 20.32 -62.39 7.90
CA ALA A 109 20.31 -61.56 6.69
C ALA A 109 19.25 -61.99 5.63
N THR A 110 18.12 -62.56 6.07
CA THR A 110 17.16 -63.21 5.18
C THR A 110 16.06 -62.22 4.79
N PRO A 111 15.98 -61.78 3.53
CA PRO A 111 14.90 -60.92 3.06
C PRO A 111 13.59 -61.72 2.94
N TYR A 112 12.48 -61.07 3.24
CA TYR A 112 11.14 -61.64 3.06
C TYR A 112 10.12 -60.54 2.74
N VAL A 113 9.02 -60.95 2.11
CA VAL A 113 7.88 -60.07 1.81
C VAL A 113 6.64 -60.60 2.52
N CYS A 114 5.86 -59.72 3.13
CA CYS A 114 4.63 -60.07 3.82
C CYS A 114 3.45 -59.23 3.34
N ILE A 115 2.28 -59.86 3.28
CA ILE A 115 0.98 -59.21 3.13
C ILE A 115 0.38 -59.04 4.52
N GLY A 116 0.31 -57.79 5.00
CA GLY A 116 -0.44 -57.42 6.19
C GLY A 116 -1.92 -57.26 5.85
N ILE A 117 -2.78 -57.97 6.58
CA ILE A 117 -4.24 -57.91 6.44
C ILE A 117 -4.81 -57.49 7.78
N ILE A 118 -5.63 -56.44 7.80
CA ILE A 118 -6.18 -55.87 9.03
C ILE A 118 -7.63 -55.42 8.82
N SER A 119 -8.46 -55.55 9.84
CA SER A 119 -9.91 -55.23 9.81
C SER A 119 -10.22 -54.05 10.73
N GLU A 120 -11.39 -53.42 10.55
CA GLU A 120 -11.83 -52.25 11.37
C GLU A 120 -11.87 -52.55 12.88
N SER A 121 -12.02 -53.81 13.30
CA SER A 121 -11.89 -54.24 14.69
C SER A 121 -10.42 -54.40 15.17
N CYS A 122 -9.46 -53.88 14.41
CA CYS A 122 -8.01 -53.98 14.59
C CYS A 122 -7.45 -55.42 14.67
N VAL A 123 -8.23 -56.44 14.29
CA VAL A 123 -7.72 -57.81 14.16
C VAL A 123 -6.85 -57.88 12.91
N SER A 124 -5.57 -58.25 13.11
CA SER A 124 -4.53 -58.27 12.07
C SER A 124 -3.86 -59.64 11.92
N ARG A 125 -3.39 -59.93 10.71
CA ARG A 125 -2.57 -61.11 10.37
C ARG A 125 -1.55 -60.75 9.30
N SER A 126 -0.42 -61.46 9.25
CA SER A 126 0.58 -61.35 8.19
C SER A 126 0.78 -62.69 7.48
N LEU A 127 0.73 -62.70 6.15
CA LEU A 127 1.12 -63.84 5.32
C LEU A 127 2.49 -63.52 4.73
N CYS A 128 3.51 -64.34 4.98
CA CYS A 128 4.90 -64.01 4.62
C CYS A 128 5.51 -65.07 3.71
N SER A 129 6.33 -64.63 2.77
CA SER A 129 7.14 -65.47 1.87
C SER A 129 8.60 -65.04 1.97
N ASP A 130 9.48 -65.98 2.31
CA ASP A 130 10.93 -65.74 2.31
C ASP A 130 11.44 -65.61 0.87
N LEU A 131 12.42 -64.74 0.65
CA LEU A 131 13.01 -64.42 -0.65
C LEU A 131 14.42 -65.02 -0.77
N ALA A 132 14.90 -65.20 -2.00
CA ALA A 132 16.26 -65.65 -2.23
C ALA A 132 17.26 -64.51 -1.97
N GLY A 133 17.99 -64.58 -0.85
CA GLY A 133 19.08 -63.67 -0.50
C GLY A 133 20.45 -64.28 -0.72
N ASN A 134 21.48 -63.43 -0.82
CA ASN A 134 22.89 -63.82 -0.93
C ASN A 134 23.65 -63.68 0.42
N ASP A 135 22.97 -63.96 1.54
CA ASP A 135 23.48 -63.78 2.91
C ASP A 135 24.04 -62.37 3.21
N SER A 136 23.55 -61.35 2.51
CA SER A 136 23.95 -59.94 2.67
C SER A 136 22.75 -59.04 2.95
N HIS A 137 22.94 -58.06 3.83
CA HIS A 137 21.91 -57.11 4.22
C HIS A 137 21.43 -56.26 3.05
N GLN A 138 20.11 -56.06 2.93
CA GLN A 138 19.50 -55.35 1.81
C GLN A 138 19.12 -53.93 2.24
N GLU A 139 20.12 -53.06 2.43
CA GLU A 139 19.93 -51.70 2.97
C GLU A 139 18.94 -50.85 2.15
N TYR A 140 18.87 -51.08 0.84
CA TYR A 140 17.87 -50.47 -0.04
C TYR A 140 16.95 -51.54 -0.63
N PHE A 141 15.88 -51.83 0.09
CA PHE A 141 14.83 -52.76 -0.34
C PHE A 141 13.53 -52.00 -0.60
N LEU A 142 13.29 -51.68 -1.87
CA LEU A 142 12.13 -50.92 -2.32
C LEU A 142 10.93 -51.85 -2.58
N LEU A 143 9.73 -51.39 -2.20
CA LEU A 143 8.46 -52.08 -2.43
C LEU A 143 7.41 -51.11 -2.98
N GLY A 144 6.64 -51.57 -3.96
CA GLY A 144 5.56 -50.83 -4.61
C GLY A 144 4.48 -51.79 -5.12
N VAL A 145 3.28 -51.25 -5.41
CA VAL A 145 2.09 -52.02 -5.79
C VAL A 145 1.49 -51.38 -7.03
N ASP A 146 0.96 -52.17 -7.96
CA ASP A 146 0.27 -51.62 -9.14
C ASP A 146 -1.04 -50.89 -8.77
N ASN A 147 -1.47 -49.97 -9.64
CA ASN A 147 -2.73 -49.21 -9.48
C ASN A 147 -3.98 -50.10 -9.22
N ASN A 148 -3.92 -51.39 -9.60
CA ASN A 148 -5.00 -52.36 -9.43
C ASN A 148 -4.89 -53.18 -8.12
N GLY A 149 -3.86 -52.98 -7.30
CA GLY A 149 -3.63 -53.72 -6.06
C GLY A 149 -3.48 -55.24 -6.25
N THR A 150 -3.06 -55.69 -7.43
CA THR A 150 -2.98 -57.11 -7.80
C THR A 150 -1.58 -57.68 -7.60
N TYR A 151 -0.56 -56.88 -7.93
CA TYR A 151 0.84 -57.28 -7.85
C TYR A 151 1.66 -56.30 -7.02
N ALA A 152 2.47 -56.85 -6.11
CA ALA A 152 3.53 -56.12 -5.47
C ALA A 152 4.87 -56.41 -6.17
N TYR A 153 5.65 -55.37 -6.38
CA TYR A 153 6.95 -55.41 -7.04
C TYR A 153 8.01 -54.97 -6.03
N GLY A 154 9.08 -55.76 -5.91
CA GLY A 154 10.21 -55.46 -5.04
C GLY A 154 11.50 -55.38 -5.83
N PHE A 155 12.29 -54.35 -5.58
CA PHE A 155 13.54 -54.09 -6.29
C PHE A 155 14.67 -53.84 -5.27
N THR A 156 15.79 -54.56 -5.44
CA THR A 156 17.02 -54.36 -4.66
C THR A 156 18.23 -54.28 -5.60
N SER A 157 19.43 -54.08 -5.04
CA SER A 157 20.70 -54.19 -5.76
C SER A 157 21.03 -55.64 -6.18
N THR A 158 20.40 -56.66 -5.58
CA THR A 158 20.74 -58.09 -5.78
C THR A 158 19.65 -58.93 -6.44
N PHE A 159 18.36 -58.62 -6.20
CA PHE A 159 17.22 -59.35 -6.75
C PHE A 159 16.04 -58.43 -7.08
N VAL A 160 15.10 -58.97 -7.87
CA VAL A 160 13.80 -58.36 -8.17
C VAL A 160 12.73 -59.44 -8.10
N PHE A 161 11.57 -59.12 -7.52
CA PHE A 161 10.43 -60.05 -7.47
C PHE A 161 9.10 -59.42 -7.91
N LYS A 162 8.16 -60.29 -8.27
CA LYS A 162 6.74 -59.99 -8.47
C LYS A 162 5.91 -60.94 -7.61
N LEU A 163 5.15 -60.40 -6.65
CA LEU A 163 4.24 -61.14 -5.77
C LEU A 163 2.80 -60.92 -6.25
N ASN A 164 2.06 -61.99 -6.51
CA ASN A 164 0.60 -61.91 -6.63
C ASN A 164 0.01 -61.82 -5.22
N ILE A 165 -0.63 -60.69 -4.91
CA ILE A 165 -1.10 -60.36 -3.56
C ILE A 165 -2.26 -61.28 -3.16
N TYR A 166 -3.25 -61.44 -4.04
CA TYR A 166 -4.44 -62.26 -3.74
C TYR A 166 -4.14 -63.77 -3.66
N ALA A 167 -3.20 -64.26 -4.47
CA ALA A 167 -2.75 -65.65 -4.39
C ALA A 167 -1.73 -65.90 -3.27
N ASN A 168 -1.06 -64.87 -2.77
CA ASN A 168 0.14 -64.96 -1.94
C ASN A 168 1.22 -65.89 -2.55
N VAL A 169 1.52 -65.69 -3.84
CA VAL A 169 2.50 -66.48 -4.61
C VAL A 169 3.49 -65.57 -5.32
N LEU A 170 4.78 -65.85 -5.17
CA LEU A 170 5.85 -65.24 -5.96
C LEU A 170 5.75 -65.72 -7.40
N VAL A 171 5.41 -64.82 -8.31
CA VAL A 171 5.28 -65.05 -9.76
C VAL A 171 6.63 -64.91 -10.46
N LEU A 172 7.50 -64.04 -9.94
CA LEU A 172 8.88 -63.86 -10.38
C LEU A 172 9.77 -63.67 -9.16
N ASN A 173 10.96 -64.27 -9.18
CA ASN A 173 12.08 -63.97 -8.30
C ASN A 173 13.36 -64.19 -9.12
N THR A 174 14.07 -63.12 -9.49
CA THR A 174 15.23 -63.14 -10.38
C THR A 174 16.36 -62.27 -9.85
N THR A 175 17.59 -62.49 -10.30
CA THR A 175 18.73 -61.63 -9.94
C THR A 175 18.67 -60.30 -10.68
N SER A 176 19.10 -59.24 -10.00
CA SER A 176 19.08 -57.85 -10.48
C SER A 176 19.87 -57.65 -11.79
N ASN A 177 20.91 -58.46 -12.03
CA ASN A 177 21.71 -58.51 -13.25
C ASN A 177 20.91 -58.71 -14.55
N SER A 178 19.68 -59.25 -14.45
CA SER A 178 18.80 -59.43 -15.62
C SER A 178 18.02 -58.15 -16.00
N ILE A 179 17.99 -57.15 -15.13
CA ILE A 179 17.13 -55.95 -15.23
C ILE A 179 17.97 -54.67 -15.26
N TRP A 180 19.01 -54.54 -14.43
CA TRP A 180 19.85 -53.33 -14.43
C TRP A 180 20.90 -53.36 -15.55
N PRO A 181 20.96 -52.35 -16.44
CA PRO A 181 21.89 -52.34 -17.57
C PRO A 181 23.34 -52.00 -17.19
N ALA A 182 23.59 -51.60 -15.94
CA ALA A 182 24.92 -51.27 -15.42
C ALA A 182 25.22 -52.11 -14.17
N GLN A 183 26.45 -52.64 -14.07
CA GLN A 183 26.93 -53.24 -12.82
C GLN A 183 26.91 -52.19 -11.71
N GLY A 184 26.49 -52.57 -10.50
CA GLY A 184 26.51 -51.68 -9.34
C GLY A 184 25.45 -50.56 -9.36
N PHE A 185 24.32 -50.72 -10.06
CA PHE A 185 23.17 -49.85 -9.83
C PHE A 185 22.55 -50.12 -8.45
N ILE A 186 22.37 -49.05 -7.66
CA ILE A 186 21.82 -49.09 -6.30
C ILE A 186 20.50 -48.32 -6.31
N PRO A 187 19.34 -49.00 -6.16
CA PRO A 187 18.05 -48.35 -6.21
C PRO A 187 17.77 -47.61 -4.88
N HIS A 188 17.33 -46.34 -4.93
CA HIS A 188 17.05 -45.54 -3.72
C HIS A 188 15.57 -45.17 -3.56
N SER A 189 14.84 -45.03 -4.68
CA SER A 189 13.41 -44.74 -4.68
C SER A 189 12.76 -45.27 -5.94
N MET A 190 11.46 -45.54 -5.89
CA MET A 190 10.70 -45.97 -7.05
C MET A 190 9.23 -45.62 -6.92
N ASP A 191 8.56 -45.63 -8.07
CA ASP A 191 7.10 -45.62 -8.16
C ASP A 191 6.63 -46.55 -9.28
N VAL A 192 5.38 -47.01 -9.21
CA VAL A 192 4.83 -48.13 -9.98
C VAL A 192 3.54 -47.70 -10.68
N ALA A 193 3.54 -47.75 -12.02
CA ALA A 193 2.33 -47.64 -12.82
C ALA A 193 1.72 -49.04 -13.10
N SER A 194 0.74 -49.12 -14.00
CA SER A 194 0.00 -50.38 -14.25
C SER A 194 0.83 -51.45 -14.98
N ASP A 195 1.71 -51.05 -15.88
CA ASP A 195 2.49 -51.92 -16.77
C ASP A 195 4.00 -51.57 -16.84
N TRP A 196 4.41 -50.46 -16.22
CA TRP A 196 5.80 -50.02 -16.09
C TRP A 196 6.08 -49.39 -14.72
N ALA A 197 7.34 -49.25 -14.35
CA ALA A 197 7.80 -48.57 -13.13
C ALA A 197 9.00 -47.67 -13.44
N VAL A 198 9.28 -46.73 -12.53
CA VAL A 198 10.57 -46.01 -12.49
C VAL A 198 11.27 -46.33 -11.19
N VAL A 199 12.53 -46.75 -11.30
CA VAL A 199 13.42 -46.91 -10.16
C VAL A 199 14.55 -45.89 -10.32
N ALA A 200 14.60 -44.90 -9.42
CA ALA A 200 15.70 -43.96 -9.33
C ALA A 200 16.76 -44.49 -8.37
N GLY A 201 18.02 -44.34 -8.76
CA GLY A 201 19.15 -44.84 -8.01
C GLY A 201 20.46 -44.24 -8.50
N TYR A 202 21.57 -44.73 -7.94
CA TYR A 202 22.90 -44.36 -8.41
C TYR A 202 23.52 -45.53 -9.16
N GLY A 203 24.11 -45.26 -10.33
CA GLY A 203 24.83 -46.26 -11.10
C GLY A 203 26.03 -45.65 -11.81
N TYR A 204 26.97 -46.50 -12.24
CA TYR A 204 28.15 -46.04 -12.97
C TYR A 204 27.75 -45.55 -14.36
N THR A 205 28.13 -44.32 -14.67
CA THR A 205 28.06 -43.80 -16.06
C THR A 205 29.26 -44.26 -16.88
N ILE A 206 30.38 -44.53 -16.22
CA ILE A 206 31.64 -45.00 -16.81
C ILE A 206 32.21 -46.11 -15.90
N GLU A 207 32.02 -47.36 -16.29
CA GLU A 207 32.30 -48.56 -15.48
C GLU A 207 33.75 -48.63 -14.96
N TYR A 208 34.73 -48.20 -15.77
CA TYR A 208 36.15 -48.22 -15.41
C TYR A 208 36.59 -47.08 -14.48
N LYS A 209 35.80 -46.00 -14.35
CA LYS A 209 36.07 -44.90 -13.40
C LYS A 209 35.36 -45.07 -12.06
N LYS A 210 34.26 -45.82 -12.05
CA LYS A 210 33.31 -45.91 -10.92
C LYS A 210 32.67 -44.56 -10.53
N ASP A 211 32.56 -43.66 -11.51
CA ASP A 211 31.84 -42.39 -11.36
C ASP A 211 30.33 -42.66 -11.32
N TYR A 212 29.75 -42.63 -10.12
CA TYR A 212 28.30 -42.70 -9.91
C TYR A 212 27.61 -41.43 -10.45
N ALA A 213 26.43 -41.60 -11.04
CA ALA A 213 25.47 -40.52 -11.27
C ALA A 213 24.06 -40.96 -10.87
N ALA A 214 23.17 -40.00 -10.61
CA ALA A 214 21.76 -40.27 -10.39
C ALA A 214 21.10 -40.68 -11.73
N LEU A 215 20.57 -41.90 -11.79
CA LEU A 215 19.90 -42.48 -12.96
C LEU A 215 18.43 -42.76 -12.64
N GLY A 216 17.54 -42.47 -13.59
CA GLY A 216 16.15 -42.95 -13.59
C GLY A 216 16.03 -44.14 -14.53
N CYS A 217 15.74 -45.32 -13.99
CA CYS A 217 15.63 -46.57 -14.73
C CYS A 217 14.16 -46.97 -14.92
N PHE A 218 13.73 -47.05 -16.18
CA PHE A 218 12.36 -47.36 -16.57
C PHE A 218 12.24 -48.85 -16.85
N VAL A 219 11.39 -49.54 -16.09
CA VAL A 219 11.23 -51.01 -16.12
C VAL A 219 9.86 -51.37 -16.68
N ASN A 220 9.79 -52.32 -17.62
CA ASN A 220 8.53 -52.91 -18.07
C ASN A 220 8.12 -54.07 -17.14
N LEU A 221 6.97 -53.95 -16.46
CA LEU A 221 6.49 -54.91 -15.44
C LEU A 221 5.73 -56.11 -16.02
N THR A 222 5.51 -56.13 -17.33
CA THR A 222 4.91 -57.25 -18.06
C THR A 222 5.97 -58.21 -18.56
N THR A 223 7.11 -57.71 -19.07
CA THR A 223 8.19 -58.51 -19.64
C THR A 223 9.42 -58.67 -18.75
N PHE A 224 9.65 -57.75 -17.80
CA PHE A 224 10.92 -57.62 -17.06
C PHE A 224 12.15 -57.60 -17.98
N ALA A 225 12.00 -57.00 -19.16
CA ALA A 225 13.12 -56.70 -20.04
C ALA A 225 14.11 -55.73 -19.36
N PRO A 226 15.39 -55.71 -19.77
CA PRO A 226 16.39 -54.78 -19.24
C PRO A 226 15.90 -53.33 -19.24
N ALA A 227 16.12 -52.64 -18.11
CA ALA A 227 15.61 -51.30 -17.87
C ALA A 227 16.29 -50.26 -18.78
N SER A 228 15.52 -49.30 -19.27
CA SER A 228 16.05 -48.12 -19.95
C SER A 228 16.46 -47.09 -18.90
N CYS A 229 17.76 -46.87 -18.68
CA CYS A 229 18.25 -45.94 -17.67
C CYS A 229 18.75 -44.63 -18.30
N VAL A 230 18.32 -43.49 -17.72
CA VAL A 230 18.66 -42.14 -18.21
C VAL A 230 19.25 -41.31 -17.07
N PRO A 231 20.36 -40.56 -17.28
CA PRO A 231 20.91 -39.68 -16.25
C PRO A 231 19.94 -38.54 -15.94
N ILE A 232 19.66 -38.34 -14.65
CA ILE A 232 18.74 -37.32 -14.16
C ILE A 232 19.43 -35.95 -14.26
N THR A 233 20.60 -35.80 -13.63
CA THR A 233 21.39 -34.55 -13.64
C THR A 233 22.45 -34.52 -14.74
N THR A 234 22.88 -33.32 -15.15
CA THR A 234 24.03 -33.12 -16.05
C THR A 234 25.34 -33.20 -15.28
N GLU A 235 25.32 -32.87 -14.00
CA GLU A 235 26.47 -32.99 -13.12
C GLU A 235 26.69 -34.45 -12.68
N THR A 236 27.90 -34.94 -12.92
CA THR A 236 28.47 -36.18 -12.38
C THR A 236 29.35 -35.87 -11.16
N THR A 237 28.91 -34.94 -10.31
CA THR A 237 29.74 -34.33 -9.26
C THR A 237 29.98 -35.26 -8.07
N PHE A 238 31.27 -35.54 -7.82
CA PHE A 238 31.87 -36.16 -6.61
C PHE A 238 30.93 -36.85 -5.62
N LEU A 239 30.31 -37.96 -6.03
CA LEU A 239 29.65 -38.89 -5.12
C LEU A 239 30.71 -39.82 -4.51
N ILE A 240 30.75 -39.91 -3.18
CA ILE A 240 31.72 -40.76 -2.47
C ILE A 240 31.25 -42.21 -2.59
N PRO A 241 32.01 -43.15 -3.20
CA PRO A 241 31.51 -44.49 -3.50
C PRO A 241 31.02 -45.27 -2.28
N ALA A 242 31.67 -45.08 -1.12
CA ALA A 242 31.25 -45.71 0.14
C ALA A 242 29.85 -45.25 0.56
N ASP A 243 29.61 -43.93 0.58
CA ASP A 243 28.35 -43.29 1.00
C ASP A 243 27.18 -43.56 0.04
N VAL A 244 27.45 -44.02 -1.18
CA VAL A 244 26.43 -44.51 -2.13
C VAL A 244 26.12 -45.98 -1.87
N THR A 245 27.11 -46.79 -1.51
CA THR A 245 26.94 -48.23 -1.24
C THR A 245 26.34 -48.58 0.11
N THR A 246 26.51 -47.72 1.12
CA THR A 246 25.91 -47.85 2.45
C THR A 246 24.87 -46.74 2.66
N TYR A 247 23.92 -46.93 3.58
CA TYR A 247 22.89 -45.93 3.84
C TYR A 247 23.46 -44.57 4.27
N ASN A 248 23.11 -43.53 3.51
CA ASN A 248 23.36 -42.14 3.87
C ASN A 248 22.16 -41.26 3.49
N SER A 249 21.58 -40.58 4.47
CA SER A 249 20.40 -39.72 4.28
C SER A 249 20.65 -38.54 3.32
N ALA A 250 21.89 -38.10 3.14
CA ALA A 250 22.24 -37.06 2.17
C ALA A 250 22.07 -37.53 0.70
N TYR A 251 21.98 -38.85 0.47
CA TYR A 251 21.82 -39.47 -0.85
C TYR A 251 20.40 -40.00 -1.08
N GLU A 252 19.40 -39.59 -0.29
CA GLU A 252 18.00 -39.94 -0.58
C GLU A 252 17.57 -39.39 -1.96
N LEU A 253 16.89 -40.26 -2.72
CA LEU A 253 16.17 -39.91 -3.94
C LEU A 253 14.67 -40.02 -3.68
N SER A 254 13.87 -39.35 -4.50
CA SER A 254 12.41 -39.49 -4.49
C SER A 254 11.84 -39.53 -5.90
N VAL A 255 10.77 -40.28 -6.12
CA VAL A 255 10.13 -40.50 -7.44
C VAL A 255 8.62 -40.48 -7.27
N ALA A 256 7.91 -39.84 -8.20
CA ALA A 256 6.46 -39.96 -8.33
C ALA A 256 6.00 -39.90 -9.80
N ILE A 257 5.06 -40.77 -10.16
CA ILE A 257 4.46 -40.92 -11.50
C ILE A 257 3.08 -40.24 -11.52
N ARG A 258 2.79 -39.47 -12.58
CA ARG A 258 1.44 -38.97 -12.86
C ARG A 258 1.15 -39.08 -14.35
N GLY A 259 0.37 -40.10 -14.72
CA GLY A 259 0.15 -40.47 -16.13
C GLY A 259 1.47 -40.77 -16.83
N ASN A 260 1.80 -40.02 -17.89
CA ASN A 260 3.04 -40.19 -18.67
C ASN A 260 4.14 -39.20 -18.27
N LYS A 261 4.06 -38.65 -17.04
CA LYS A 261 5.01 -37.72 -16.43
C LYS A 261 5.64 -38.35 -15.20
N VAL A 262 6.91 -38.04 -14.96
CA VAL A 262 7.65 -38.48 -13.78
C VAL A 262 8.42 -37.31 -13.20
N VAL A 263 8.34 -37.12 -11.89
CA VAL A 263 9.25 -36.23 -11.16
C VAL A 263 10.26 -37.07 -10.40
N VAL A 264 11.52 -36.63 -10.41
CA VAL A 264 12.60 -37.23 -9.61
C VAL A 264 13.31 -36.15 -8.81
N GLY A 265 13.35 -36.31 -7.49
CA GLY A 265 14.13 -35.50 -6.57
C GLY A 265 15.49 -36.13 -6.26
N VAL A 266 16.53 -35.30 -6.18
CA VAL A 266 17.91 -35.69 -5.89
C VAL A 266 18.43 -34.82 -4.75
N GLN A 267 18.33 -35.30 -3.50
CA GLN A 267 18.63 -34.47 -2.32
C GLN A 267 20.08 -33.97 -2.31
N ARG A 268 21.05 -34.82 -2.67
CA ARG A 268 22.48 -34.47 -2.64
C ARG A 268 22.84 -33.25 -3.48
N LEU A 269 22.07 -33.01 -4.55
CA LEU A 269 22.26 -31.92 -5.51
C LEU A 269 21.20 -30.82 -5.36
N ALA A 270 20.39 -30.86 -4.29
CA ALA A 270 19.26 -29.96 -4.05
C ALA A 270 18.37 -29.75 -5.29
N THR A 271 18.18 -30.83 -6.06
CA THR A 271 17.69 -30.79 -7.44
C THR A 271 16.38 -31.54 -7.59
N VAL A 272 15.44 -30.99 -8.37
CA VAL A 272 14.24 -31.69 -8.84
C VAL A 272 14.15 -31.61 -10.36
N ALA A 273 13.86 -32.76 -10.98
CA ALA A 273 13.79 -32.93 -12.43
C ALA A 273 12.44 -33.51 -12.85
N VAL A 274 11.81 -32.90 -13.87
CA VAL A 274 10.59 -33.42 -14.50
C VAL A 274 10.88 -34.06 -15.85
N LEU A 275 10.40 -35.28 -16.04
CA LEU A 275 10.59 -36.14 -17.21
C LEU A 275 9.25 -36.34 -17.94
N TYR A 276 9.28 -36.20 -19.27
CA TYR A 276 8.07 -36.21 -20.11
C TYR A 276 8.15 -37.24 -21.26
N ARG A 277 6.96 -37.60 -21.76
CA ARG A 277 6.69 -38.42 -22.96
C ARG A 277 7.11 -39.88 -22.86
N ILE A 278 6.91 -40.49 -21.70
CA ILE A 278 7.11 -41.93 -21.51
C ILE A 278 6.08 -42.69 -22.35
N GLY A 279 6.50 -43.15 -23.53
CA GLY A 279 5.69 -43.95 -24.45
C GLY A 279 5.94 -45.46 -24.28
N SER A 280 5.30 -46.28 -25.12
CA SER A 280 5.42 -47.75 -25.11
C SER A 280 6.84 -48.29 -25.36
N VAL A 281 7.77 -47.44 -25.79
CA VAL A 281 9.20 -47.76 -26.01
C VAL A 281 10.11 -47.16 -24.91
N LEU A 282 9.53 -46.54 -23.87
CA LEU A 282 10.24 -45.90 -22.75
C LEU A 282 11.29 -44.85 -23.21
N ASN A 283 11.03 -44.15 -24.31
CA ASN A 283 11.85 -43.03 -24.79
C ASN A 283 11.59 -41.78 -23.93
N VAL A 284 12.60 -41.35 -23.15
CA VAL A 284 12.49 -40.22 -22.21
C VAL A 284 13.00 -38.93 -22.86
N SER A 285 12.29 -37.82 -22.64
CA SER A 285 12.72 -36.47 -23.04
C SER A 285 12.97 -35.57 -21.83
N ARG A 286 13.86 -34.57 -21.96
CA ARG A 286 14.67 -34.04 -20.85
C ARG A 286 14.77 -32.51 -20.88
N ILE A 287 14.73 -31.71 -19.80
CA ILE A 287 14.21 -31.77 -18.40
C ILE A 287 13.95 -30.28 -18.04
N ASN A 288 12.96 -29.94 -17.19
CA ASN A 288 13.01 -28.70 -16.39
C ASN A 288 13.74 -28.99 -15.06
N VAL A 289 14.89 -28.35 -14.80
CA VAL A 289 15.70 -28.52 -13.58
C VAL A 289 15.46 -27.35 -12.64
N LEU A 290 15.10 -27.64 -11.38
CA LEU A 290 15.27 -26.72 -10.26
C LEU A 290 16.54 -27.10 -9.49
N SER A 291 17.35 -26.11 -9.11
CA SER A 291 18.49 -26.26 -8.20
C SER A 291 18.42 -25.13 -7.17
N PHE A 292 18.56 -25.48 -5.89
CA PHE A 292 18.54 -24.54 -4.77
C PHE A 292 19.87 -24.61 -4.03
N ILE A 293 20.69 -23.56 -4.15
CA ILE A 293 22.07 -23.57 -3.69
C ILE A 293 22.16 -23.61 -2.15
N ASP A 294 21.15 -23.08 -1.44
CA ASP A 294 21.20 -22.83 0.01
C ASP A 294 20.26 -23.73 0.86
N SER A 295 19.60 -24.75 0.28
CA SER A 295 18.63 -25.59 0.99
C SER A 295 19.03 -27.07 1.07
N THR A 296 19.09 -27.64 2.29
CA THR A 296 19.66 -28.96 2.57
C THR A 296 18.75 -30.18 2.35
N SER A 297 17.48 -29.98 1.96
CA SER A 297 16.51 -31.08 1.80
C SER A 297 15.70 -31.09 0.48
N VAL A 298 15.89 -30.12 -0.42
CA VAL A 298 15.16 -30.11 -1.70
C VAL A 298 15.44 -31.39 -2.48
N GLY A 299 14.38 -32.04 -2.97
CA GLY A 299 14.47 -33.31 -3.71
C GLY A 299 14.52 -34.55 -2.82
N ARG A 300 14.48 -34.40 -1.48
CA ARG A 300 14.30 -35.52 -0.55
C ARG A 300 12.95 -36.22 -0.70
N VAL A 301 11.90 -35.44 -0.94
CA VAL A 301 10.54 -35.92 -1.16
C VAL A 301 9.88 -35.05 -2.23
N VAL A 302 9.29 -35.69 -3.23
CA VAL A 302 8.50 -35.08 -4.30
C VAL A 302 7.23 -35.90 -4.49
N ASP A 303 6.12 -35.23 -4.82
CA ASP A 303 4.87 -35.91 -5.22
C ASP A 303 4.04 -34.98 -6.15
N TRP A 304 3.01 -35.52 -6.78
CA TRP A 304 2.10 -34.76 -7.64
C TRP A 304 0.84 -34.35 -6.86
N ALA A 305 0.61 -33.05 -6.74
CA ALA A 305 -0.59 -32.52 -6.10
C ALA A 305 -1.82 -32.61 -7.03
N ASP A 306 -1.60 -32.42 -8.34
CA ASP A 306 -2.57 -32.62 -9.41
C ASP A 306 -1.80 -32.93 -10.73
N ASP A 307 -2.50 -32.90 -11.88
CA ASP A 307 -1.90 -33.21 -13.19
C ASP A 307 -0.89 -32.15 -13.69
N THR A 308 -0.76 -31.02 -12.99
CA THR A 308 0.09 -29.85 -13.35
C THR A 308 0.90 -29.29 -12.19
N THR A 309 0.53 -29.58 -10.94
CA THR A 309 1.17 -29.06 -9.73
C THR A 309 2.04 -30.12 -9.05
N LEU A 310 3.27 -29.76 -8.76
CA LEU A 310 4.29 -30.57 -8.09
C LEU A 310 4.47 -30.09 -6.65
N ALA A 311 4.49 -31.02 -5.69
CA ALA A 311 4.84 -30.76 -4.31
C ALA A 311 6.29 -31.19 -4.04
N ILE A 312 7.06 -30.36 -3.33
CA ILE A 312 8.47 -30.60 -3.01
C ILE A 312 8.70 -30.29 -1.53
N LEU A 313 9.33 -31.20 -0.78
CA LEU A 313 9.76 -30.91 0.59
C LEU A 313 11.00 -30.02 0.57
N VAL A 314 10.95 -28.94 1.34
CA VAL A 314 12.02 -27.94 1.50
C VAL A 314 12.30 -27.74 3.00
N GLN A 315 13.56 -27.54 3.33
CA GLN A 315 14.00 -27.13 4.66
C GLN A 315 14.33 -25.66 4.55
N ASP A 316 13.54 -24.84 5.23
CA ASP A 316 13.67 -23.39 5.11
C ASP A 316 14.96 -22.94 5.82
N PRO A 317 15.89 -22.24 5.13
CA PRO A 317 17.04 -21.62 5.79
C PRO A 317 16.63 -20.47 6.72
N TYR A 318 15.43 -19.92 6.57
CA TYR A 318 14.87 -18.88 7.42
C TYR A 318 13.91 -19.51 8.45
N ASP A 319 14.12 -19.22 9.73
CA ASP A 319 13.35 -19.80 10.85
C ASP A 319 11.85 -19.38 10.81
N THR A 320 11.00 -20.10 10.06
CA THR A 320 9.55 -19.77 10.00
C THR A 320 8.84 -20.15 11.29
N VAL A 321 7.81 -19.38 11.66
CA VAL A 321 7.15 -19.50 12.97
C VAL A 321 6.43 -20.85 13.14
N TRP A 322 6.08 -21.53 12.04
CA TRP A 322 5.19 -22.69 12.06
C TRP A 322 5.91 -24.03 12.05
N SER A 323 7.04 -24.17 11.34
CA SER A 323 7.77 -25.44 11.17
C SER A 323 9.26 -25.22 10.92
N GLN A 324 10.03 -26.31 10.88
CA GLN A 324 11.45 -26.32 10.47
C GLN A 324 11.63 -26.68 8.98
N THR A 325 10.53 -27.03 8.31
CA THR A 325 10.45 -27.51 6.93
C THR A 325 9.09 -27.13 6.37
N GLU A 326 9.02 -26.84 5.08
CA GLU A 326 7.78 -26.53 4.37
C GLU A 326 7.65 -27.40 3.12
N ILE A 327 6.42 -27.60 2.64
CA ILE A 327 6.14 -28.27 1.36
C ILE A 327 5.77 -27.18 0.38
N PHE A 328 6.61 -26.96 -0.64
CA PHE A 328 6.39 -25.96 -1.67
C PHE A 328 5.69 -26.58 -2.88
N PHE A 329 4.69 -25.87 -3.40
CA PHE A 329 3.89 -26.29 -4.54
C PHE A 329 4.23 -25.46 -5.78
N TYR A 330 4.62 -26.10 -6.87
CA TYR A 330 5.07 -25.47 -8.11
C TYR A 330 4.22 -25.91 -9.30
N ASN A 331 4.00 -25.02 -10.27
CA ASN A 331 3.46 -25.44 -11.57
C ASN A 331 4.60 -26.07 -12.39
N GLU A 332 4.38 -27.23 -13.00
CA GLU A 332 5.39 -27.96 -13.79
C GLU A 332 6.04 -27.10 -14.91
N LYS A 333 5.30 -26.09 -15.40
CA LYS A 333 5.73 -25.17 -16.46
C LYS A 333 6.46 -23.94 -15.93
N SER A 334 6.19 -23.54 -14.67
CA SER A 334 6.82 -22.38 -14.02
C SER A 334 7.99 -22.76 -13.12
N ILE A 335 8.35 -24.05 -13.05
CA ILE A 335 9.38 -24.57 -12.14
C ILE A 335 10.71 -23.80 -12.22
N SER A 336 11.09 -23.26 -13.38
CA SER A 336 12.31 -22.45 -13.55
C SER A 336 12.27 -21.04 -12.93
N LEU A 337 11.13 -20.58 -12.42
CA LEU A 337 10.94 -19.19 -11.93
C LEU A 337 11.18 -19.02 -10.41
N THR A 338 11.70 -20.06 -9.73
CA THR A 338 12.03 -20.17 -8.30
C THR A 338 10.90 -19.89 -7.28
N SER A 339 9.84 -19.19 -7.66
CA SER A 339 8.64 -18.95 -6.84
C SER A 339 7.69 -20.15 -6.82
N ALA A 340 7.35 -20.59 -5.61
CA ALA A 340 6.26 -21.53 -5.37
C ALA A 340 4.91 -20.79 -5.49
N ILE A 341 3.86 -21.50 -5.94
CA ILE A 341 2.48 -21.02 -5.94
C ILE A 341 2.01 -20.78 -4.49
N PHE A 342 2.34 -21.71 -3.60
CA PHE A 342 2.13 -21.60 -2.15
C PHE A 342 3.02 -22.59 -1.39
N SER A 343 3.15 -22.39 -0.08
CA SER A 343 3.75 -23.36 0.84
C SER A 343 2.72 -23.95 1.80
N PHE A 344 3.05 -25.12 2.37
CA PHE A 344 2.39 -25.67 3.55
C PHE A 344 3.45 -25.93 4.65
N PRO A 345 3.23 -25.50 5.91
CA PRO A 345 2.07 -24.74 6.40
C PRO A 345 2.01 -23.31 5.87
N ASN A 346 0.89 -22.63 6.07
CA ASN A 346 0.73 -21.20 5.77
C ASN A 346 -0.27 -20.57 6.75
N ASN A 347 -0.49 -19.25 6.64
CA ASN A 347 -1.37 -18.49 7.52
C ASN A 347 -2.85 -18.93 7.53
N GLN A 348 -3.36 -19.60 6.49
CA GLN A 348 -4.70 -20.17 6.49
C GLN A 348 -4.72 -21.60 7.04
N GLN A 349 -3.61 -22.32 6.92
CA GLN A 349 -3.45 -23.75 7.20
C GLN A 349 -2.46 -24.00 8.36
N ILE A 350 -2.53 -23.14 9.38
CA ILE A 350 -1.58 -23.07 10.50
C ILE A 350 -1.45 -24.40 11.25
N LEU A 351 -0.21 -24.73 11.62
CA LEU A 351 0.09 -25.73 12.64
C LEU A 351 -0.19 -25.13 14.03
N GLY A 352 -1.29 -25.54 14.64
CA GLY A 352 -1.62 -25.27 16.04
C GLY A 352 -0.55 -25.69 17.06
N SER A 353 -0.69 -25.14 18.26
CA SER A 353 0.37 -25.03 19.27
C SER A 353 0.98 -26.36 19.77
N ARG A 354 0.26 -27.49 19.65
CA ARG A 354 0.74 -28.80 20.15
C ARG A 354 1.97 -29.35 19.40
N LEU A 355 2.19 -28.94 18.16
CA LEU A 355 3.26 -29.50 17.31
C LEU A 355 4.60 -28.75 17.37
N SER A 356 4.68 -27.64 18.13
CA SER A 356 5.90 -26.86 18.44
C SER A 356 7.01 -26.88 17.38
N ARG A 357 6.77 -26.23 16.22
CA ARG A 357 7.68 -26.16 15.05
C ARG A 357 8.17 -27.53 14.58
N PRO A 358 7.30 -28.40 14.03
CA PRO A 358 7.69 -29.75 13.63
C PRO A 358 8.61 -29.71 12.40
N SER A 359 9.41 -30.76 12.24
CA SER A 359 10.12 -31.08 11.01
C SER A 359 9.39 -32.23 10.29
N PHE A 360 9.13 -32.08 9.00
CA PHE A 360 8.51 -33.09 8.15
C PHE A 360 9.57 -34.06 7.65
N ALA A 361 9.37 -35.36 7.87
CA ALA A 361 10.27 -36.42 7.44
C ALA A 361 9.88 -36.96 6.05
N ARG A 362 8.59 -37.19 5.83
CA ARG A 362 8.01 -37.65 4.55
C ARG A 362 6.62 -37.04 4.35
N PHE A 363 6.19 -36.93 3.10
CA PHE A 363 4.79 -36.69 2.74
C PHE A 363 4.43 -37.55 1.52
N SER A 364 3.14 -37.70 1.23
CA SER A 364 2.66 -38.24 -0.05
C SER A 364 1.23 -37.79 -0.31
N ILE A 365 0.88 -37.70 -1.59
CA ILE A 365 -0.40 -37.22 -2.09
C ILE A 365 -1.08 -38.34 -2.89
N THR A 366 -2.31 -38.63 -2.50
CA THR A 366 -3.18 -39.63 -3.15
C THR A 366 -3.63 -39.19 -4.54
N ILE A 367 -4.17 -40.13 -5.34
CA ILE A 367 -4.62 -39.83 -6.70
C ILE A 367 -5.72 -38.75 -6.76
N ASN A 368 -6.55 -38.64 -5.72
CA ASN A 368 -7.58 -37.60 -5.54
C ASN A 368 -7.05 -36.28 -4.94
N GLY A 369 -5.73 -36.15 -4.76
CA GLY A 369 -5.08 -34.95 -4.23
C GLY A 369 -5.12 -34.80 -2.71
N ASN A 370 -5.57 -35.80 -1.94
CA ASN A 370 -5.49 -35.78 -0.48
C ASN A 370 -4.04 -36.01 -0.02
N MET A 371 -3.53 -35.24 0.93
CA MET A 371 -2.14 -35.28 1.39
C MET A 371 -2.00 -35.86 2.81
N ALA A 372 -1.02 -36.72 3.01
CA ALA A 372 -0.55 -37.14 4.34
C ALA A 372 0.90 -36.70 4.56
N ILE A 373 1.26 -36.37 5.80
CA ILE A 373 2.63 -35.99 6.21
C ILE A 373 3.02 -36.80 7.45
N LEU A 374 4.26 -37.26 7.52
CA LEU A 374 4.89 -37.88 8.69
C LEU A 374 5.99 -36.95 9.22
N THR A 375 5.91 -36.55 10.49
CA THR A 375 6.94 -35.73 11.15
C THR A 375 8.13 -36.57 11.61
N SER A 376 9.26 -35.92 11.90
CA SER A 376 10.42 -36.53 12.55
C SER A 376 10.09 -37.11 13.94
N ALA A 377 9.07 -36.57 14.62
CA ALA A 377 8.53 -37.07 15.89
C ALA A 377 7.56 -38.27 15.74
N ALA A 378 7.33 -38.74 14.50
CA ALA A 378 6.36 -39.76 14.13
C ALA A 378 4.87 -39.39 14.35
N ASP A 379 4.56 -38.09 14.36
CA ASP A 379 3.20 -37.59 14.21
C ASP A 379 2.76 -37.67 12.75
N ILE A 380 1.48 -37.95 12.54
CA ILE A 380 0.86 -38.06 11.22
C ILE A 380 -0.09 -36.88 11.02
N LEU A 381 0.06 -36.09 9.97
CA LEU A 381 -0.89 -35.05 9.60
C LEU A 381 -1.69 -35.53 8.39
N ILE A 382 -3.02 -35.46 8.49
CA ILE A 382 -3.96 -35.88 7.46
C ILE A 382 -4.68 -34.63 6.94
N ILE A 383 -4.42 -34.30 5.68
CA ILE A 383 -4.87 -33.07 5.02
C ILE A 383 -5.72 -33.49 3.82
N PRO A 384 -7.05 -33.63 3.99
CA PRO A 384 -7.94 -33.92 2.88
C PRO A 384 -7.93 -32.75 1.89
N ASN A 385 -8.16 -33.08 0.63
CA ASN A 385 -8.38 -32.13 -0.44
C ASN A 385 -9.71 -31.38 -0.19
N ALA A 386 -9.70 -30.04 -0.28
CA ALA A 386 -10.87 -29.22 0.04
C ALA A 386 -11.57 -28.74 -1.24
N SER A 387 -12.90 -28.91 -1.28
CA SER A 387 -13.79 -28.49 -2.37
C SER A 387 -13.72 -26.98 -2.64
N PRO A 388 -14.13 -26.51 -3.83
CA PRO A 388 -14.13 -25.08 -4.18
C PRO A 388 -14.87 -24.24 -3.12
N GLY A 389 -14.24 -23.13 -2.72
CA GLY A 389 -14.68 -22.26 -1.63
C GLY A 389 -14.31 -22.70 -0.21
N TYR A 390 -13.51 -23.77 -0.04
CA TYR A 390 -13.06 -24.27 1.26
C TYR A 390 -11.53 -24.49 1.30
N SER A 391 -10.90 -24.19 2.43
CA SER A 391 -9.52 -24.56 2.74
C SER A 391 -9.47 -25.56 3.89
N SER A 392 -8.45 -26.43 3.87
CA SER A 392 -8.26 -27.42 4.92
C SER A 392 -7.63 -26.74 6.14
N ARG A 393 -8.29 -26.77 7.31
CA ARG A 393 -7.83 -26.18 8.57
C ARG A 393 -7.80 -27.23 9.69
N TRP A 394 -6.77 -27.20 10.54
CA TRP A 394 -6.66 -28.10 11.70
C TRP A 394 -7.78 -27.83 12.74
N ILE A 395 -8.45 -28.90 13.19
CA ILE A 395 -9.25 -28.93 14.43
C ILE A 395 -8.34 -29.29 15.61
N ASP A 396 -8.20 -28.43 16.62
CA ASP A 396 -7.53 -28.79 17.89
C ASP A 396 -8.31 -29.92 18.58
N THR A 397 -7.86 -31.16 18.38
CA THR A 397 -8.41 -32.35 19.01
C THR A 397 -7.80 -32.46 20.40
N ASN A 398 -8.66 -32.40 21.43
CA ASN A 398 -8.18 -32.41 22.81
C ASN A 398 -7.42 -33.69 23.19
N ASP A 399 -7.71 -34.80 22.52
CA ASP A 399 -7.10 -36.11 22.74
C ASP A 399 -5.59 -36.16 22.46
N ARG A 400 -4.91 -37.10 23.12
CA ARG A 400 -3.46 -37.37 22.94
C ARG A 400 -3.20 -38.18 21.67
N VAL A 401 -3.47 -37.60 20.50
CA VAL A 401 -3.37 -38.30 19.21
C VAL A 401 -2.06 -37.95 18.50
N PHE A 402 -1.27 -38.96 18.15
CA PHE A 402 -0.17 -38.86 17.17
C PHE A 402 -0.68 -38.69 15.71
N VAL A 403 -1.91 -38.22 15.53
CA VAL A 403 -2.59 -38.10 14.24
C VAL A 403 -3.47 -36.86 14.28
N PHE A 404 -3.17 -35.90 13.41
CA PHE A 404 -3.77 -34.58 13.37
C PHE A 404 -4.59 -34.43 12.09
N TYR A 405 -5.89 -34.19 12.23
CA TYR A 405 -6.80 -34.06 11.09
C TYR A 405 -7.10 -32.60 10.78
N TYR A 406 -6.97 -32.27 9.50
CA TYR A 406 -7.51 -31.04 8.93
C TYR A 406 -8.92 -31.33 8.38
N VAL A 407 -9.80 -30.33 8.44
CA VAL A 407 -11.15 -30.39 7.86
C VAL A 407 -11.39 -29.23 6.90
N PRO A 408 -12.28 -29.40 5.90
CA PRO A 408 -12.70 -28.28 5.07
C PRO A 408 -13.42 -27.22 5.92
N LYS A 409 -12.89 -26.00 5.92
CA LYS A 409 -13.54 -24.79 6.45
C LYS A 409 -13.76 -23.80 5.31
N LEU A 410 -14.84 -23.04 5.36
CA LEU A 410 -15.10 -21.95 4.40
C LEU A 410 -13.89 -21.01 4.30
N CYS A 411 -13.57 -20.57 3.08
CA CYS A 411 -12.61 -19.50 2.85
C CYS A 411 -12.98 -18.26 3.67
N ILE A 412 -11.96 -17.61 4.25
CA ILE A 412 -12.15 -16.37 5.02
C ILE A 412 -12.45 -15.18 4.08
N GLY A 413 -13.03 -14.11 4.64
CA GLY A 413 -13.27 -12.87 3.89
C GLY A 413 -12.00 -12.37 3.19
N GLY A 414 -12.15 -11.79 2.01
CA GLY A 414 -11.05 -11.39 1.13
C GLY A 414 -10.40 -12.52 0.32
N THR A 415 -10.82 -13.79 0.48
CA THR A 415 -10.27 -14.94 -0.29
C THR A 415 -11.34 -15.74 -1.01
N TYR A 416 -10.95 -16.49 -2.05
CA TYR A 416 -11.80 -17.39 -2.82
C TYR A 416 -11.05 -18.66 -3.18
N LYS A 417 -11.76 -19.69 -3.66
CA LYS A 417 -11.10 -20.88 -4.20
C LYS A 417 -11.94 -21.53 -5.28
N ASN A 418 -11.46 -21.49 -6.52
CA ASN A 418 -12.17 -21.98 -7.70
C ASN A 418 -12.03 -23.51 -7.93
N MET A 419 -10.97 -24.13 -7.41
CA MET A 419 -10.60 -25.53 -7.67
C MET A 419 -10.49 -26.36 -6.39
N THR A 420 -10.67 -27.67 -6.53
CA THR A 420 -10.46 -28.66 -5.46
C THR A 420 -8.95 -28.90 -5.28
N SER A 421 -8.33 -28.36 -4.24
CA SER A 421 -6.91 -28.58 -3.93
C SER A 421 -6.63 -28.66 -2.42
N VAL A 422 -5.45 -29.18 -2.03
CA VAL A 422 -4.95 -29.09 -0.63
C VAL A 422 -4.45 -27.70 -0.25
N GLY A 423 -4.32 -26.79 -1.22
CA GLY A 423 -3.81 -25.43 -1.00
C GLY A 423 -4.79 -24.50 -0.27
N PRO A 424 -4.30 -23.31 0.13
CA PRO A 424 -5.09 -22.27 0.77
C PRO A 424 -6.13 -21.67 -0.20
N CYS A 425 -6.98 -20.78 0.30
CA CYS A 425 -7.80 -19.94 -0.55
C CYS A 425 -6.96 -18.79 -1.13
N GLN A 426 -7.12 -18.51 -2.41
CA GLN A 426 -6.43 -17.42 -3.11
C GLN A 426 -7.02 -16.07 -2.68
N ILE A 427 -6.21 -15.02 -2.68
CA ILE A 427 -6.69 -13.67 -2.36
C ILE A 427 -7.50 -13.08 -3.51
N CYS A 428 -8.56 -12.35 -3.17
CA CYS A 428 -9.31 -11.54 -4.13
C CYS A 428 -8.43 -10.44 -4.74
N PRO A 429 -8.31 -10.36 -6.07
CA PRO A 429 -7.55 -9.30 -6.73
C PRO A 429 -8.17 -7.91 -6.48
N PRO A 430 -7.41 -6.82 -6.69
CA PRO A 430 -7.90 -5.45 -6.53
C PRO A 430 -9.19 -5.19 -7.32
N ASN A 431 -10.04 -4.30 -6.82
CA ASN A 431 -11.40 -4.02 -7.33
C ASN A 431 -12.38 -5.20 -7.25
N THR A 432 -12.04 -6.29 -6.54
CA THR A 432 -12.95 -7.39 -6.23
C THR A 432 -12.98 -7.67 -4.73
N ARG A 433 -14.11 -8.17 -4.23
CA ARG A 433 -14.37 -8.40 -2.81
C ARG A 433 -14.97 -9.77 -2.51
N ASN A 434 -14.75 -10.23 -1.28
CA ASN A 434 -15.53 -11.28 -0.64
C ASN A 434 -15.75 -10.93 0.85
N SER A 435 -17.00 -10.67 1.26
CA SER A 435 -17.34 -10.37 2.65
C SER A 435 -17.13 -11.53 3.63
N GLY A 436 -17.04 -12.78 3.18
CA GLY A 436 -16.98 -13.96 4.04
C GLY A 436 -18.28 -14.26 4.82
N LEU A 437 -19.34 -13.48 4.58
CA LEU A 437 -20.64 -13.60 5.27
C LEU A 437 -21.60 -14.59 4.60
N LEU A 438 -21.29 -15.06 3.39
CA LEU A 438 -22.14 -16.00 2.67
C LEU A 438 -21.99 -17.41 3.24
N PRO A 439 -23.08 -18.16 3.44
CA PRO A 439 -23.04 -19.49 4.08
C PRO A 439 -22.53 -20.61 3.16
N TYR A 440 -22.10 -20.29 1.94
CA TYR A 440 -21.63 -21.22 0.91
C TYR A 440 -20.22 -20.86 0.45
N GLY A 441 -19.44 -21.87 0.04
CA GLY A 441 -18.08 -21.69 -0.45
C GLY A 441 -18.03 -20.79 -1.69
N ILE A 442 -17.11 -19.83 -1.69
CA ILE A 442 -17.00 -18.81 -2.75
C ILE A 442 -15.90 -19.19 -3.74
N THR A 443 -16.32 -19.40 -4.98
CA THR A 443 -15.49 -19.87 -6.09
C THR A 443 -14.90 -18.76 -6.96
N GLN A 444 -15.38 -17.52 -6.80
CA GLN A 444 -14.91 -16.33 -7.50
C GLN A 444 -15.23 -15.08 -6.68
N CYS A 445 -14.36 -14.07 -6.71
CA CYS A 445 -14.62 -12.80 -6.04
C CYS A 445 -15.66 -11.96 -6.80
N ILE A 446 -16.43 -11.17 -6.05
CA ILE A 446 -17.48 -10.31 -6.60
C ILE A 446 -16.85 -8.96 -6.94
N PRO A 447 -17.05 -8.37 -8.14
CA PRO A 447 -16.54 -7.03 -8.42
C PRO A 447 -17.11 -6.01 -7.42
N CYS A 448 -16.27 -5.07 -7.00
CA CYS A 448 -16.73 -3.85 -6.33
C CYS A 448 -17.52 -2.98 -7.32
N SER A 449 -18.32 -2.03 -6.81
CA SER A 449 -19.30 -1.37 -7.66
C SER A 449 -18.63 -0.33 -8.58
N ASN A 450 -18.80 -0.47 -9.89
CA ASN A 450 -18.34 0.51 -10.88
C ASN A 450 -19.15 1.83 -10.84
N ASN A 451 -20.16 1.94 -9.97
CA ASN A 451 -21.10 3.07 -9.96
C ASN A 451 -20.59 4.28 -9.18
N SER A 452 -19.48 4.15 -8.45
CA SER A 452 -18.76 5.28 -7.87
C SER A 452 -17.29 5.25 -8.27
N GLN A 453 -16.78 6.37 -8.78
CA GLN A 453 -15.34 6.61 -8.94
C GLN A 453 -14.63 6.82 -7.59
N THR A 454 -15.29 6.43 -6.48
CA THR A 454 -14.88 6.63 -5.09
C THR A 454 -14.90 5.32 -4.29
N GLY A 455 -15.09 4.15 -4.90
CA GLY A 455 -15.00 2.87 -4.20
C GLY A 455 -13.57 2.47 -3.84
N PHE A 456 -13.23 2.42 -2.56
CA PHE A 456 -11.96 1.88 -2.06
C PHE A 456 -12.07 0.36 -1.87
N CYS A 457 -11.51 -0.38 -2.84
CA CYS A 457 -11.57 -1.83 -2.89
C CYS A 457 -10.17 -2.43 -3.19
N PRO A 458 -9.27 -2.43 -2.19
CA PRO A 458 -7.90 -2.95 -2.32
C PRO A 458 -7.88 -4.48 -2.49
N LEU A 459 -6.68 -5.01 -2.74
CA LEU A 459 -6.37 -6.44 -2.64
C LEU A 459 -6.94 -7.05 -1.33
N ALA A 460 -7.53 -8.24 -1.44
CA ALA A 460 -8.17 -8.98 -0.34
C ALA A 460 -9.39 -8.28 0.31
N SER A 461 -10.08 -7.39 -0.42
CA SER A 461 -11.24 -6.65 0.08
C SER A 461 -12.39 -7.55 0.60
N LEU A 462 -12.94 -7.20 1.76
CA LEU A 462 -14.18 -7.72 2.34
C LEU A 462 -15.39 -6.87 1.94
N ALA A 463 -15.23 -5.54 1.94
CA ALA A 463 -16.30 -4.56 1.72
C ALA A 463 -15.90 -3.50 0.68
N ASP A 464 -16.92 -2.87 0.09
CA ASP A 464 -16.73 -1.72 -0.82
C ASP A 464 -16.97 -0.46 0.01
N ILE A 465 -15.94 0.38 0.17
CA ILE A 465 -15.90 1.48 1.15
C ILE A 465 -15.78 2.81 0.40
N ASP A 466 -16.67 3.77 0.67
CA ASP A 466 -16.60 5.08 0.01
C ASP A 466 -15.35 5.87 0.46
N SER A 467 -14.50 6.24 -0.50
CA SER A 467 -13.24 6.95 -0.29
C SER A 467 -13.43 8.29 0.41
N ASN A 468 -14.58 8.95 0.17
CA ASN A 468 -14.93 10.22 0.84
C ASN A 468 -15.09 10.05 2.36
N SER A 469 -15.41 8.84 2.84
CA SER A 469 -15.58 8.55 4.27
C SER A 469 -14.26 8.27 5.00
N ILE A 470 -13.20 7.91 4.26
CA ILE A 470 -11.90 7.46 4.79
C ILE A 470 -10.74 8.43 4.50
N GLY A 471 -10.97 9.51 3.75
CA GLY A 471 -9.94 10.49 3.42
C GLY A 471 -9.31 11.18 4.63
N SER A 472 -8.08 11.67 4.44
CA SER A 472 -7.37 12.53 5.40
C SER A 472 -8.06 13.88 5.56
N TYR A 473 -7.97 14.46 6.76
CA TYR A 473 -8.39 15.84 7.00
C TYR A 473 -7.53 16.51 8.07
N SER A 474 -7.34 17.83 7.89
CA SER A 474 -6.50 18.67 8.73
C SER A 474 -7.28 19.93 9.12
N GLN A 475 -7.20 20.30 10.40
CA GLN A 475 -7.77 21.54 10.94
C GLN A 475 -6.77 22.72 10.91
N ALA A 476 -5.57 22.51 10.36
CA ALA A 476 -4.56 23.55 10.25
C ALA A 476 -4.93 24.57 9.16
N VAL A 477 -5.40 25.74 9.58
CA VAL A 477 -5.56 26.91 8.71
C VAL A 477 -4.34 27.81 8.91
N ALA A 478 -3.61 28.11 7.83
CA ALA A 478 -2.57 29.12 7.86
C ALA A 478 -3.18 30.52 7.97
N TYR A 479 -2.55 31.43 8.73
CA TYR A 479 -2.91 32.84 8.62
C TYR A 479 -2.57 33.34 7.20
N PRO A 480 -3.39 34.23 6.62
CA PRO A 480 -3.04 34.86 5.35
C PRO A 480 -1.79 35.73 5.52
N GLU A 481 -1.11 35.99 4.40
CA GLU A 481 -0.03 36.97 4.37
C GLU A 481 -0.56 38.37 4.75
N SER A 482 0.29 39.18 5.37
CA SER A 482 -0.04 40.59 5.60
C SER A 482 -0.22 41.31 4.28
N ALA A 483 -1.15 42.26 4.20
CA ALA A 483 -1.29 43.11 3.02
C ALA A 483 0.01 43.88 2.71
N ASP A 484 0.32 44.06 1.42
CA ASP A 484 1.54 44.75 0.93
C ASP A 484 1.77 46.14 1.54
N THR A 485 0.69 46.82 1.95
CA THR A 485 0.69 48.15 2.55
C THR A 485 0.11 48.09 3.96
N THR A 486 0.95 48.25 4.97
CA THR A 486 0.56 48.31 6.39
C THR A 486 0.39 49.74 6.91
N ASP A 487 0.51 50.76 6.06
CA ASP A 487 0.25 52.15 6.42
C ASP A 487 -1.19 52.54 6.06
N ILE A 488 -1.92 53.15 7.00
CA ILE A 488 -3.30 53.55 6.76
C ILE A 488 -3.40 54.76 5.84
N GLU A 489 -2.38 55.62 5.77
CA GLU A 489 -2.40 56.77 4.87
C GLU A 489 -2.34 56.29 3.42
N ASP A 490 -1.49 55.30 3.12
CA ASP A 490 -1.45 54.63 1.82
C ASP A 490 -2.72 53.84 1.52
N LEU A 491 -3.30 53.13 2.50
CA LEU A 491 -4.59 52.43 2.32
C LEU A 491 -5.74 53.40 2.04
N LEU A 492 -5.77 54.55 2.71
CA LEU A 492 -6.75 55.62 2.47
C LEU A 492 -6.54 56.25 1.09
N ILE A 493 -5.32 56.60 0.72
CA ILE A 493 -4.98 57.17 -0.60
C ILE A 493 -5.34 56.18 -1.71
N LYS A 494 -4.95 54.90 -1.57
CA LYS A 494 -5.29 53.84 -2.52
C LYS A 494 -6.81 53.74 -2.70
N ASN A 495 -7.58 53.59 -1.63
CA ASN A 495 -9.05 53.47 -1.74
C ASN A 495 -9.75 54.77 -2.19
N VAL A 496 -9.20 55.95 -1.90
CA VAL A 496 -9.77 57.24 -2.34
C VAL A 496 -9.54 57.50 -3.82
N PHE A 497 -8.36 57.16 -4.36
CA PHE A 497 -7.96 57.47 -5.74
C PHE A 497 -8.03 56.28 -6.72
N GLN A 498 -8.27 55.05 -6.26
CA GLN A 498 -8.41 53.89 -7.13
C GLN A 498 -9.70 53.97 -7.98
N ILE A 499 -9.52 53.84 -9.29
CA ILE A 499 -10.58 53.64 -10.29
C ILE A 499 -10.24 52.34 -11.02
N SER A 500 -10.94 51.26 -10.69
CA SER A 500 -10.93 50.03 -11.51
C SER A 500 -12.00 50.10 -12.60
N THR A 501 -11.89 49.23 -13.60
CA THR A 501 -12.96 48.94 -14.56
C THR A 501 -14.14 48.18 -13.94
N ASP A 502 -13.98 47.63 -12.73
CA ASP A 502 -15.04 46.89 -12.05
C ASP A 502 -16.18 47.80 -11.57
N PRO A 503 -17.45 47.45 -11.85
CA PRO A 503 -18.59 48.30 -11.52
C PRO A 503 -18.76 48.50 -10.01
N HIS A 504 -18.36 47.52 -9.18
CA HIS A 504 -18.36 47.62 -7.72
C HIS A 504 -17.38 48.69 -7.23
N CYS A 505 -16.11 48.59 -7.63
CA CYS A 505 -15.07 49.55 -7.29
C CYS A 505 -15.41 50.98 -7.79
N LEU A 506 -15.97 51.08 -9.00
CA LEU A 506 -16.35 52.37 -9.57
C LEU A 506 -17.45 53.08 -8.77
N ILE A 507 -18.46 52.35 -8.26
CA ILE A 507 -19.54 52.91 -7.42
C ILE A 507 -19.04 53.34 -6.03
N ILE A 508 -18.06 52.62 -5.48
CA ILE A 508 -17.52 52.86 -4.12
C ILE A 508 -16.46 53.98 -4.12
N SER A 509 -15.74 54.18 -5.22
CA SER A 509 -14.66 55.17 -5.35
C SER A 509 -15.09 56.60 -4.97
N PRO A 510 -14.53 57.21 -3.91
CA PRO A 510 -14.82 58.60 -3.52
C PRO A 510 -14.43 59.61 -4.61
N LEU A 511 -13.43 59.28 -5.43
CA LEU A 511 -13.02 60.09 -6.58
C LEU A 511 -14.12 60.17 -7.65
N LEU A 512 -14.90 59.11 -7.89
CA LEU A 512 -16.04 59.21 -8.81
C LEU A 512 -17.08 60.21 -8.29
N TRP A 513 -17.47 60.11 -7.02
CA TRP A 513 -18.48 60.99 -6.43
C TRP A 513 -18.03 62.45 -6.40
N THR A 514 -16.74 62.72 -6.15
CA THR A 514 -16.21 64.09 -6.27
C THR A 514 -16.14 64.59 -7.70
N ILE A 515 -15.85 63.75 -8.69
CA ILE A 515 -15.91 64.12 -10.12
C ILE A 515 -17.36 64.41 -10.53
N VAL A 516 -18.34 63.61 -10.08
CA VAL A 516 -19.77 63.85 -10.33
C VAL A 516 -20.21 65.18 -9.70
N VAL A 517 -19.89 65.41 -8.42
CA VAL A 517 -20.21 66.68 -7.72
C VAL A 517 -19.50 67.86 -8.38
N SER A 518 -18.23 67.72 -8.76
CA SER A 518 -17.47 68.76 -9.46
C SER A 518 -18.03 69.04 -10.86
N GLY A 519 -18.48 68.00 -11.57
CA GLY A 519 -19.17 68.12 -12.87
C GLY A 519 -20.50 68.86 -12.73
N VAL A 520 -21.28 68.58 -11.68
CA VAL A 520 -22.48 69.34 -11.31
C VAL A 520 -22.12 70.79 -10.97
N CYS A 521 -21.04 71.03 -10.22
CA CYS A 521 -20.55 72.38 -9.92
C CYS A 521 -20.12 73.14 -11.20
N VAL A 522 -19.48 72.48 -12.16
CA VAL A 522 -19.11 73.05 -13.47
C VAL A 522 -20.35 73.32 -14.33
N LEU A 523 -21.37 72.47 -14.29
CA LEU A 523 -22.66 72.73 -14.92
C LEU A 523 -23.37 73.95 -14.30
N PHE A 524 -23.33 74.11 -12.97
CA PHE A 524 -23.80 75.31 -12.29
C PHE A 524 -22.98 76.57 -12.68
N LEU A 525 -21.65 76.46 -12.80
CA LEU A 525 -20.79 77.55 -13.27
C LEU A 525 -21.12 77.94 -14.72
N LEU A 526 -21.36 76.97 -15.61
CA LEU A 526 -21.80 77.19 -16.99
C LEU A 526 -23.18 77.82 -17.06
N PHE A 527 -24.15 77.35 -16.26
CA PHE A 527 -25.47 77.96 -16.14
C PHE A 527 -25.39 79.42 -15.66
N MET A 528 -24.53 79.69 -14.68
CA MET A 528 -24.26 81.05 -14.18
C MET A 528 -23.55 81.95 -15.20
N LEU A 529 -22.69 81.38 -16.07
CA LEU A 529 -22.08 82.09 -17.19
C LEU A 529 -23.09 82.41 -18.30
N ILE A 530 -23.94 81.44 -18.66
CA ILE A 530 -24.98 81.59 -19.70
C ILE A 530 -26.04 82.60 -19.25
N THR A 531 -26.51 82.53 -17.99
CA THR A 531 -27.46 83.52 -17.45
C THR A 531 -26.87 84.93 -17.38
N HIS A 532 -25.56 85.07 -17.14
CA HIS A 532 -24.85 86.36 -17.24
C HIS A 532 -24.73 86.87 -18.69
N LEU A 533 -24.63 85.98 -19.68
CA LEU A 533 -24.52 86.34 -21.10
C LEU A 533 -25.87 86.66 -21.76
N CYS A 534 -26.97 86.03 -21.33
CA CYS A 534 -28.30 86.17 -21.95
C CYS A 534 -29.07 87.45 -21.59
N GLY A 535 -28.64 88.24 -20.59
CA GLY A 535 -29.18 89.58 -20.29
C GLY A 535 -30.66 89.67 -19.85
N CYS A 536 -31.38 88.54 -19.74
CA CYS A 536 -32.80 88.51 -19.41
C CYS A 536 -33.06 88.78 -17.92
N LYS A 537 -34.11 89.58 -17.62
CA LYS A 537 -34.40 90.09 -16.27
C LYS A 537 -34.61 88.96 -15.24
N SER A 538 -35.37 87.91 -15.56
CA SER A 538 -35.59 86.75 -14.69
C SER A 538 -34.33 85.92 -14.45
N CYS A 539 -33.43 85.83 -15.44
CA CYS A 539 -32.17 85.09 -15.31
C CYS A 539 -31.20 85.79 -14.34
N ILE A 540 -31.19 87.13 -14.33
CA ILE A 540 -30.40 87.94 -13.39
C ILE A 540 -30.87 87.72 -11.94
N GLU A 541 -32.17 87.61 -11.72
CA GLU A 541 -32.74 87.41 -10.37
C GLU A 541 -32.51 85.99 -9.84
N CYS A 542 -32.64 84.97 -10.69
CA CYS A 542 -32.30 83.59 -10.35
C CYS A 542 -30.79 83.44 -10.06
N GLY A 543 -29.93 84.07 -10.86
CA GLY A 543 -28.48 84.09 -10.66
C GLY A 543 -28.03 84.84 -9.39
N LYS A 544 -28.81 85.83 -8.92
CA LYS A 544 -28.56 86.47 -7.61
C LYS A 544 -28.88 85.52 -6.45
N ARG A 545 -30.06 84.88 -6.44
CA ARG A 545 -30.44 83.93 -5.38
C ARG A 545 -29.46 82.76 -5.25
N ALA A 546 -29.03 82.18 -6.38
CA ALA A 546 -28.01 81.14 -6.37
C ALA A 546 -26.66 81.64 -5.80
N ARG A 547 -26.25 82.86 -6.16
CA ARG A 547 -25.03 83.49 -5.65
C ARG A 547 -25.08 83.71 -4.14
N ASP A 548 -26.19 84.20 -3.61
CA ASP A 548 -26.34 84.46 -2.17
C ASP A 548 -26.36 83.14 -1.37
N LEU A 549 -27.02 82.09 -1.89
CA LEU A 549 -27.04 80.75 -1.30
C LEU A 549 -25.61 80.18 -1.18
N PHE A 550 -24.86 80.10 -2.28
CA PHE A 550 -23.49 79.56 -2.27
C PHE A 550 -22.48 80.47 -1.56
N LYS A 551 -22.80 81.75 -1.33
CA LYS A 551 -22.01 82.64 -0.48
C LYS A 551 -22.13 82.27 1.01
N HIS A 552 -23.26 81.70 1.44
CA HIS A 552 -23.47 81.26 2.82
C HIS A 552 -22.90 79.85 3.09
N THR A 553 -22.55 79.08 2.05
CA THR A 553 -21.95 77.74 2.18
C THR A 553 -20.45 77.71 1.93
N ASP A 554 -19.80 78.86 1.78
CA ASP A 554 -18.36 79.00 1.54
C ASP A 554 -17.58 78.98 2.87
N ILE A 555 -17.05 77.81 3.22
CA ILE A 555 -16.21 77.62 4.43
C ILE A 555 -14.75 78.04 4.18
N ILE A 556 -14.31 78.12 2.93
CA ILE A 556 -12.89 78.32 2.56
C ILE A 556 -12.55 79.81 2.39
N GLY A 557 -13.47 80.59 1.81
CA GLY A 557 -13.27 82.01 1.48
C GLY A 557 -14.00 82.99 2.41
N GLU A 558 -14.53 82.55 3.55
CA GLU A 558 -15.38 83.34 4.45
C GLU A 558 -16.56 84.06 3.74
N GLY A 559 -17.01 83.52 2.60
CA GLY A 559 -18.04 84.13 1.77
C GLY A 559 -17.55 85.26 0.86
N GLU A 560 -16.24 85.49 0.66
CA GLU A 560 -15.75 86.42 -0.36
C GLU A 560 -16.24 86.03 -1.76
N MET A 561 -16.34 84.73 -2.06
CA MET A 561 -16.67 84.22 -3.39
C MET A 561 -17.60 83.01 -3.34
N TRP A 562 -18.78 83.14 -3.95
CA TRP A 562 -19.77 82.07 -4.14
C TRP A 562 -19.23 80.79 -4.82
N ILE A 563 -18.05 80.83 -5.42
CA ILE A 563 -17.36 79.67 -6.02
C ILE A 563 -16.76 78.77 -4.92
N GLY A 564 -16.32 79.32 -3.78
CA GLY A 564 -15.78 78.54 -2.66
C GLY A 564 -16.84 77.64 -2.00
N GLY A 565 -18.10 78.08 -1.98
CA GLY A 565 -19.23 77.28 -1.53
C GLY A 565 -19.50 76.03 -2.38
N LEU A 566 -19.11 76.02 -3.66
CA LEU A 566 -19.17 74.82 -4.52
C LEU A 566 -18.03 73.84 -4.22
N ALA A 567 -16.82 74.35 -3.95
CA ALA A 567 -15.68 73.52 -3.52
C ALA A 567 -15.93 72.87 -2.16
N THR A 568 -16.61 73.59 -1.25
CA THR A 568 -16.98 73.09 0.08
C THR A 568 -17.83 71.80 0.00
N PHE A 569 -18.76 71.69 -0.95
CA PHE A 569 -19.53 70.44 -1.16
C PHE A 569 -18.67 69.26 -1.59
N ALA A 570 -17.64 69.47 -2.43
CA ALA A 570 -16.72 68.40 -2.84
C ALA A 570 -15.86 67.90 -1.65
N ILE A 571 -15.43 68.81 -0.77
CA ILE A 571 -14.71 68.47 0.46
C ILE A 571 -15.61 67.66 1.41
N ILE A 572 -16.85 68.11 1.65
CA ILE A 572 -17.80 67.40 2.54
C ILE A 572 -18.02 65.96 2.08
N VAL A 573 -18.09 65.72 0.76
CA VAL A 573 -18.23 64.36 0.20
C VAL A 573 -16.97 63.53 0.48
N LEU A 574 -15.76 64.01 0.21
CA LEU A 574 -14.51 63.28 0.53
C LEU A 574 -14.42 62.93 2.01
N VAL A 575 -14.66 63.91 2.88
CA VAL A 575 -14.59 63.73 4.33
C VAL A 575 -15.63 62.71 4.81
N SER A 576 -16.85 62.73 4.25
CA SER A 576 -17.88 61.75 4.60
C SER A 576 -17.50 60.33 4.19
N PHE A 577 -16.93 60.17 2.99
CA PHE A 577 -16.47 58.86 2.49
C PHE A 577 -15.25 58.33 3.26
N SER A 578 -14.29 59.18 3.62
CA SER A 578 -13.12 58.74 4.39
C SER A 578 -13.50 58.29 5.80
N TYR A 579 -14.38 59.02 6.51
CA TYR A 579 -14.89 58.56 7.81
C TYR A 579 -15.73 57.27 7.70
N TRP A 580 -16.52 57.10 6.63
CA TRP A 580 -17.30 55.87 6.41
C TRP A 580 -16.42 54.65 6.12
N PHE A 581 -15.38 54.80 5.30
CA PHE A 581 -14.37 53.78 5.07
C PHE A 581 -13.66 53.41 6.38
N SER A 582 -13.15 54.40 7.10
CA SER A 582 -12.43 54.24 8.37
C SER A 582 -13.26 53.49 9.43
N ALA A 583 -14.54 53.84 9.59
CA ALA A 583 -15.45 53.15 10.52
C ALA A 583 -15.78 51.72 10.09
N SER A 584 -15.80 51.44 8.79
CA SER A 584 -16.05 50.10 8.24
C SER A 584 -14.81 49.20 8.33
N PHE A 585 -13.61 49.77 8.12
CA PHE A 585 -12.33 49.10 8.21
C PHE A 585 -12.03 48.62 9.64
N ILE A 586 -12.26 49.45 10.67
CA ILE A 586 -12.05 49.02 12.07
C ILE A 586 -12.86 47.77 12.44
N ARG A 587 -14.08 47.61 11.90
CA ARG A 587 -14.94 46.45 12.17
C ARG A 587 -14.44 45.16 11.52
N ARG A 588 -13.35 45.20 10.74
CA ARG A 588 -12.68 44.05 10.14
C ARG A 588 -11.51 43.57 11.01
N TYR A 589 -11.76 43.42 12.32
CA TYR A 589 -10.80 42.87 13.30
C TYR A 589 -11.56 42.27 14.50
N PRO A 590 -11.10 41.15 15.11
CA PRO A 590 -10.05 40.24 14.64
C PRO A 590 -10.53 39.38 13.46
N ILE A 591 -9.67 38.56 12.85
CA ILE A 591 -10.01 37.89 11.57
C ILE A 591 -10.99 36.74 11.78
N GLU A 592 -10.91 36.08 12.93
CA GLU A 592 -11.78 35.00 13.39
C GLU A 592 -13.24 35.42 13.59
N ALA A 593 -13.52 36.74 13.69
CA ALA A 593 -14.86 37.30 13.85
C ALA A 593 -15.51 37.76 12.54
N ILE A 594 -14.78 37.73 11.42
CA ILE A 594 -15.25 38.29 10.13
C ILE A 594 -16.01 37.22 9.34
N SER A 595 -17.19 37.61 8.83
CA SER A 595 -17.93 36.82 7.84
C SER A 595 -18.09 37.61 6.53
N GLY A 596 -17.57 37.06 5.43
CA GLY A 596 -17.71 37.60 4.07
C GLY A 596 -16.65 38.64 3.64
N PRO A 597 -16.65 39.03 2.35
CA PRO A 597 -15.69 39.97 1.77
C PRO A 597 -15.96 41.45 2.13
N ALA A 598 -14.98 42.33 1.84
CA ALA A 598 -15.01 43.76 2.16
C ALA A 598 -15.77 44.61 1.11
N TYR A 599 -17.11 44.54 1.09
CA TYR A 599 -17.96 45.32 0.17
C TYR A 599 -17.92 46.86 0.33
N PHE A 600 -17.00 47.42 1.12
CA PHE A 600 -16.78 48.86 1.31
C PHE A 600 -15.48 49.37 0.67
N ALA A 601 -14.71 48.49 0.03
CA ALA A 601 -13.44 48.77 -0.61
C ALA A 601 -13.40 48.10 -2.01
N CYS A 602 -12.49 48.54 -2.88
CA CYS A 602 -12.25 47.84 -4.15
C CYS A 602 -11.54 46.49 -3.97
N ASP A 603 -10.83 46.33 -2.85
CA ASP A 603 -10.17 45.09 -2.45
C ASP A 603 -11.05 44.34 -1.45
N GLU A 604 -11.73 43.30 -1.94
CA GLU A 604 -12.62 42.45 -1.15
C GLU A 604 -11.89 41.64 -0.06
N SER A 605 -10.56 41.49 -0.17
CA SER A 605 -9.72 40.78 0.81
C SER A 605 -9.29 41.65 1.99
N LEU A 606 -9.64 42.95 2.00
CA LEU A 606 -9.19 43.91 2.99
C LEU A 606 -9.66 43.58 4.42
N VAL A 607 -8.70 43.54 5.35
CA VAL A 607 -8.86 43.25 6.79
C VAL A 607 -7.96 44.22 7.59
N ASN A 608 -8.39 44.69 8.76
CA ASN A 608 -7.59 45.56 9.64
C ASN A 608 -6.61 44.73 10.49
N ALA A 609 -5.83 43.83 9.87
CA ALA A 609 -4.95 42.91 10.57
C ALA A 609 -3.58 42.75 9.88
N GLN A 610 -2.51 42.89 10.65
CA GLN A 610 -1.16 42.51 10.29
C GLN A 610 -0.82 41.17 10.94
N PHE A 611 -0.28 40.24 10.16
CA PHE A 611 0.11 38.90 10.58
C PHE A 611 1.64 38.76 10.57
N SER A 612 2.19 38.23 11.66
CA SER A 612 3.60 37.88 11.78
C SER A 612 3.71 36.46 12.33
N THR A 613 4.33 35.57 11.55
CA THR A 613 4.52 34.16 11.89
C THR A 613 6.00 33.89 12.14
N GLY A 614 6.32 33.37 13.32
CA GLY A 614 7.69 33.04 13.72
C GLY A 614 7.80 31.64 14.32
N LEU A 615 8.99 31.05 14.20
CA LEU A 615 9.39 29.86 14.95
C LEU A 615 10.20 30.29 16.17
N GLU A 616 9.73 29.97 17.37
CA GLU A 616 10.42 30.26 18.62
C GLU A 616 10.83 28.95 19.33
N LEU A 617 12.01 28.92 19.95
CA LEU A 617 12.49 27.75 20.68
C LEU A 617 11.77 27.60 22.03
N LEU A 618 11.31 26.39 22.36
CA LEU A 618 10.65 26.09 23.64
C LEU A 618 11.55 26.28 24.87
N ALA A 619 12.88 26.29 24.66
CA ALA A 619 13.88 26.50 25.69
C ALA A 619 14.04 27.99 26.11
N ILE A 620 13.48 28.93 25.35
CA ILE A 620 13.52 30.36 25.70
C ILE A 620 12.45 30.64 26.77
N PRO A 621 12.75 31.43 27.83
CA PRO A 621 11.76 31.83 28.81
C PRO A 621 10.54 32.49 28.17
N LYS A 622 9.37 31.89 28.40
CA LYS A 622 8.08 32.34 27.87
C LYS A 622 7.66 33.64 28.56
N SER A 623 6.98 34.53 27.85
CA SER A 623 6.39 35.73 28.47
C SER A 623 5.29 35.33 29.47
N GLU A 624 5.10 36.13 30.52
CA GLU A 624 4.10 35.86 31.57
C GLU A 624 2.69 35.69 31.00
N GLY A 625 2.34 36.42 29.93
CA GLY A 625 1.09 36.28 29.20
C GLY A 625 0.95 35.00 28.36
N ALA A 626 2.04 34.40 27.88
CA ALA A 626 1.97 33.17 27.08
C ALA A 626 1.99 31.88 27.92
N GLN A 627 2.56 31.94 29.12
CA GLN A 627 2.75 30.78 30.01
C GLN A 627 1.44 29.99 30.33
N PRO A 628 0.26 30.63 30.52
CA PRO A 628 -0.99 29.88 30.74
C PRO A 628 -1.43 29.10 29.50
N MET A 629 -1.17 29.59 28.28
CA MET A 629 -1.51 28.86 27.04
C MET A 629 -0.67 27.59 26.89
N PHE A 630 0.63 27.66 27.18
CA PHE A 630 1.48 26.45 27.25
C PHE A 630 0.97 25.46 28.29
N THR A 631 0.60 25.94 29.48
CA THR A 631 0.04 25.08 30.54
C THR A 631 -1.24 24.37 30.09
N LEU A 632 -2.10 25.02 29.30
CA LEU A 632 -3.31 24.41 28.73
C LEU A 632 -2.99 23.38 27.64
N LEU A 633 -2.01 23.66 26.76
CA LEU A 633 -1.54 22.72 25.73
C LEU A 633 -0.89 21.47 26.36
N ASP A 634 -0.04 21.66 27.38
CA ASP A 634 0.65 20.59 28.11
C ASP A 634 -0.32 19.72 28.95
N GLN A 635 -1.52 20.24 29.28
CA GLN A 635 -2.59 19.52 29.97
C GLN A 635 -3.63 18.87 29.02
N GLN A 636 -3.54 19.08 27.70
CA GLN A 636 -4.51 18.51 26.77
C GLN A 636 -4.29 17.01 26.61
N ALA A 637 -5.22 16.20 27.13
CA ALA A 637 -5.21 14.76 26.91
C ALA A 637 -5.54 14.42 25.45
N PHE A 638 -4.76 13.53 24.85
CA PHE A 638 -4.95 13.05 23.48
C PHE A 638 -5.48 11.61 23.48
N ASN A 639 -6.37 11.32 22.53
CA ASN A 639 -6.76 9.97 22.16
C ASN A 639 -6.20 9.68 20.76
N LEU A 640 -5.40 8.64 20.64
CA LEU A 640 -5.03 8.03 19.37
C LEU A 640 -6.15 7.08 18.96
N THR A 641 -6.71 7.24 17.77
CA THR A 641 -7.62 6.26 17.16
C THR A 641 -6.94 5.68 15.92
N VAL A 642 -6.72 4.37 15.93
CA VAL A 642 -6.27 3.59 14.77
C VAL A 642 -7.50 2.93 14.16
N GLU A 643 -7.89 3.35 12.96
CA GLU A 643 -8.98 2.73 12.21
C GLU A 643 -8.39 1.76 11.19
N LEU A 644 -8.57 0.46 11.42
CA LEU A 644 -8.20 -0.58 10.46
C LEU A 644 -9.33 -0.73 9.44
N ILE A 645 -9.03 -0.48 8.17
CA ILE A 645 -9.99 -0.38 7.08
C ILE A 645 -9.87 -1.63 6.20
N ASN A 646 -11.03 -2.20 5.87
CA ASN A 646 -11.18 -3.41 5.08
C ASN A 646 -10.44 -4.61 5.69
N THR A 647 -10.83 -4.98 6.91
CA THR A 647 -10.18 -6.01 7.72
C THR A 647 -11.17 -7.02 8.33
N GLY A 648 -10.67 -8.24 8.56
CA GLY A 648 -11.36 -9.30 9.32
C GLY A 648 -10.94 -9.40 10.79
N PHE A 649 -9.98 -8.59 11.27
CA PHE A 649 -9.50 -8.68 12.66
C PHE A 649 -10.56 -8.26 13.68
N SER A 650 -10.81 -9.13 14.66
CA SER A 650 -11.66 -8.85 15.82
C SER A 650 -10.88 -8.12 16.92
N CYS A 651 -11.61 -7.48 17.85
CA CYS A 651 -11.00 -6.81 18.99
C CYS A 651 -10.17 -7.76 19.88
N ASP A 652 -10.56 -9.03 20.01
CA ASP A 652 -9.83 -10.05 20.79
C ASP A 652 -8.45 -10.39 20.21
N SER A 653 -8.23 -10.14 18.91
CA SER A 653 -6.94 -10.38 18.23
C SER A 653 -5.94 -9.23 18.38
N ILE A 654 -6.35 -8.11 18.99
CA ILE A 654 -5.61 -6.85 19.04
C ILE A 654 -5.15 -6.58 20.48
N THR A 655 -3.90 -6.14 20.65
CA THR A 655 -3.37 -5.69 21.94
C THR A 655 -2.55 -4.42 21.78
N THR A 656 -2.57 -3.55 22.78
CA THR A 656 -1.95 -2.22 22.76
C THR A 656 -1.00 -2.03 23.92
N GLN A 657 0.20 -1.52 23.66
CA GLN A 657 1.23 -1.28 24.67
C GLN A 657 2.01 0.02 24.44
N GLU A 658 2.46 0.64 25.51
CA GLU A 658 3.50 1.69 25.49
C GLU A 658 4.88 1.03 25.59
N ASN A 659 5.77 1.38 24.66
CA ASN A 659 7.18 0.96 24.70
C ASN A 659 8.03 2.01 25.41
N LEU A 660 8.68 1.61 26.51
CA LEU A 660 9.59 2.48 27.27
C LEU A 660 11.05 2.27 26.84
N VAL A 661 11.87 3.32 27.00
CA VAL A 661 13.30 3.41 26.62
C VAL A 661 14.20 2.32 27.24
N SER A 662 13.69 1.52 28.19
CA SER A 662 14.42 0.44 28.89
C SER A 662 14.00 -0.98 28.46
N SER A 663 13.45 -1.14 27.25
CA SER A 663 12.91 -2.41 26.73
C SER A 663 11.79 -3.02 27.58
N LYS A 664 11.14 -2.20 28.41
CA LYS A 664 9.93 -2.53 29.17
C LYS A 664 8.72 -2.02 28.41
N TYR A 665 7.65 -2.81 28.41
CA TYR A 665 6.36 -2.38 27.88
C TYR A 665 5.32 -2.26 28.99
N VAL A 666 4.33 -1.39 28.80
CA VAL A 666 3.17 -1.26 29.69
C VAL A 666 1.92 -1.44 28.84
N PRO A 667 1.02 -2.41 29.16
CA PRO A 667 -0.25 -2.54 28.46
C PRO A 667 -1.08 -1.26 28.59
N LEU A 668 -1.53 -0.71 27.47
CA LEU A 668 -2.43 0.45 27.44
C LEU A 668 -3.88 -0.04 27.35
N PRO A 669 -4.82 0.56 28.11
CA PRO A 669 -6.23 0.27 27.95
C PRO A 669 -6.71 0.76 26.58
N MET A 670 -7.39 -0.08 25.83
CA MET A 670 -8.03 0.28 24.55
C MET A 670 -9.54 0.15 24.64
N ASP A 671 -10.26 1.06 23.97
CA ASP A 671 -11.63 0.86 23.55
C ASP A 671 -11.62 0.40 22.09
N CYS A 672 -12.29 -0.71 21.79
CA CYS A 672 -12.28 -1.33 20.46
C CYS A 672 -13.70 -1.60 19.97
N GLN A 673 -14.00 -1.12 18.77
CA GLN A 673 -15.32 -1.23 18.15
C GLN A 673 -15.18 -1.77 16.73
N GLN A 674 -16.03 -2.72 16.33
CA GLN A 674 -15.95 -3.36 15.02
C GLN A 674 -17.27 -3.19 14.24
N SER A 675 -17.18 -2.65 13.02
CA SER A 675 -18.28 -2.59 12.06
C SER A 675 -18.12 -3.72 11.04
N ILE A 676 -18.88 -4.80 11.22
CA ILE A 676 -18.86 -5.97 10.33
C ILE A 676 -19.31 -5.60 8.91
N GLU A 677 -20.34 -4.76 8.77
CA GLU A 677 -20.87 -4.33 7.47
C GLU A 677 -19.88 -3.50 6.64
N ARG A 678 -19.02 -2.72 7.31
CA ARG A 678 -18.00 -1.88 6.66
C ARG A 678 -16.60 -2.51 6.66
N ALA A 679 -16.45 -3.69 7.26
CA ALA A 679 -15.17 -4.34 7.52
C ALA A 679 -14.14 -3.37 8.15
N THR A 680 -14.57 -2.56 9.13
CA THR A 680 -13.73 -1.53 9.78
C THR A 680 -13.64 -1.79 11.29
N THR A 681 -12.42 -1.79 11.83
CA THR A 681 -12.16 -1.94 13.27
C THR A 681 -11.49 -0.68 13.82
N TYR A 682 -12.13 -0.05 14.79
CA TYR A 682 -11.68 1.18 15.45
C TYR A 682 -10.99 0.83 16.77
N ILE A 683 -9.76 1.28 16.97
CA ILE A 683 -8.96 1.04 18.17
C ILE A 683 -8.62 2.41 18.78
N THR A 684 -9.28 2.79 19.87
CA THR A 684 -9.05 4.07 20.55
C THR A 684 -8.23 3.86 21.82
N VAL A 685 -7.09 4.54 21.91
CA VAL A 685 -6.14 4.46 23.03
C VAL A 685 -5.93 5.87 23.60
N PRO A 686 -6.20 6.11 24.90
CA PRO A 686 -5.83 7.35 25.56
C PRO A 686 -4.31 7.39 25.73
N LEU A 687 -3.67 8.45 25.24
CA LEU A 687 -2.22 8.60 25.28
C LEU A 687 -1.78 9.07 26.68
N PRO A 688 -0.79 8.41 27.31
CA PRO A 688 -0.33 8.80 28.64
C PRO A 688 0.47 10.11 28.64
N LYS A 689 1.10 10.47 27.51
CA LYS A 689 1.98 11.63 27.30
C LYS A 689 1.98 12.05 25.82
N HIS A 690 2.42 13.28 25.54
CA HIS A 690 2.63 13.78 24.18
C HIS A 690 3.86 13.17 23.49
N GLN A 691 4.89 12.82 24.27
CA GLN A 691 6.06 12.05 23.83
C GLN A 691 5.96 10.60 24.34
N THR A 692 5.72 9.65 23.45
CA THR A 692 5.61 8.21 23.77
C THR A 692 5.70 7.36 22.50
N THR A 693 5.86 6.04 22.63
CA THR A 693 5.76 5.10 21.51
C THR A 693 4.67 4.08 21.81
N VAL A 694 3.59 4.12 21.04
CA VAL A 694 2.48 3.16 21.14
C VAL A 694 2.68 2.06 20.10
N GLN A 695 2.55 0.81 20.53
CA GLN A 695 2.61 -0.36 19.66
C GLN A 695 1.26 -1.09 19.70
N VAL A 696 0.67 -1.27 18.52
CA VAL A 696 -0.55 -2.05 18.29
C VAL A 696 -0.15 -3.39 17.67
N ASN A 697 -0.34 -4.46 18.42
CA ASN A 697 -0.04 -5.84 18.00
C ASN A 697 -1.34 -6.52 17.58
N ILE A 698 -1.38 -6.99 16.33
CA ILE A 698 -2.58 -7.53 15.67
C ILE A 698 -2.26 -8.97 15.25
N SER A 699 -2.98 -9.96 15.77
CA SER A 699 -2.64 -11.38 15.60
C SER A 699 -3.74 -12.18 14.89
N GLY A 700 -3.36 -13.01 13.92
CA GLY A 700 -4.30 -13.89 13.21
C GLY A 700 -4.19 -13.85 11.68
N PRO A 701 -5.06 -14.58 10.97
CA PRO A 701 -4.92 -14.90 9.55
C PRO A 701 -5.66 -13.91 8.63
N TYR A 702 -5.89 -12.67 9.06
CA TYR A 702 -6.69 -11.69 8.33
C TYR A 702 -5.82 -10.59 7.72
N TRP A 703 -6.40 -9.82 6.80
CA TRP A 703 -5.73 -8.76 6.06
C TRP A 703 -6.09 -7.38 6.62
N ILE A 704 -5.29 -6.38 6.28
CA ILE A 704 -5.61 -4.97 6.49
C ILE A 704 -5.39 -4.27 5.15
N GLY A 705 -6.45 -3.74 4.55
CA GLY A 705 -6.38 -3.07 3.25
C GLY A 705 -5.86 -1.63 3.34
N ALA A 706 -6.21 -0.92 4.42
CA ALA A 706 -5.68 0.39 4.77
C ALA A 706 -5.78 0.63 6.28
N PHE A 707 -5.10 1.64 6.80
CA PHE A 707 -5.38 2.17 8.13
C PHE A 707 -5.47 3.71 8.12
N ARG A 708 -6.26 4.28 9.02
CA ARG A 708 -6.31 5.74 9.26
C ARG A 708 -5.89 6.02 10.70
N LEU A 709 -4.96 6.95 10.89
CA LEU A 709 -4.55 7.42 12.21
C LEU A 709 -5.23 8.74 12.50
N CYS A 710 -6.02 8.79 13.57
CA CYS A 710 -6.71 10.00 14.01
C CYS A 710 -6.24 10.42 15.41
N PHE A 711 -5.97 11.71 15.59
CA PHE A 711 -5.58 12.30 16.87
C PHE A 711 -6.66 13.26 17.35
N ARG A 712 -7.24 12.95 18.51
CA ARG A 712 -8.35 13.71 19.09
C ARG A 712 -8.00 14.28 20.46
N GLY A 713 -8.24 15.58 20.67
CA GLY A 713 -7.97 16.26 21.94
C GLY A 713 -9.02 17.34 22.19
N ARG A 714 -9.72 17.28 23.33
CA ARG A 714 -10.84 18.20 23.63
C ARG A 714 -10.37 19.64 23.76
N GLY A 715 -11.10 20.57 23.16
CA GLY A 715 -10.90 22.02 23.35
C GLY A 715 -11.31 22.49 24.75
N ARG A 716 -10.81 23.67 25.16
CA ARG A 716 -11.13 24.31 26.45
C ARG A 716 -10.97 25.83 26.36
N THR A 717 -12.00 26.57 26.76
CA THR A 717 -11.96 28.02 26.91
C THR A 717 -11.74 28.41 28.38
N ASN A 718 -10.87 29.38 28.64
CA ASN A 718 -10.62 29.94 29.96
C ASN A 718 -10.24 31.43 29.84
N SER A 719 -11.19 32.32 30.11
CA SER A 719 -11.10 33.76 29.84
C SER A 719 -10.49 34.07 28.46
N ASN A 720 -9.28 34.59 28.42
CA ASN A 720 -8.58 35.05 27.21
C ASN A 720 -7.81 33.93 26.50
N TYR A 721 -7.88 32.69 27.01
CA TYR A 721 -7.15 31.54 26.51
C TYR A 721 -8.10 30.52 25.90
N VAL A 722 -7.94 30.25 24.60
CA VAL A 722 -8.76 29.33 23.82
C VAL A 722 -7.90 28.16 23.35
N LEU A 723 -7.93 27.05 24.08
CA LEU A 723 -7.40 25.78 23.58
C LEU A 723 -8.41 25.22 22.56
N ARG A 724 -8.01 25.15 21.28
CA ARG A 724 -8.86 24.59 20.23
C ARG A 724 -8.96 23.06 20.40
N GLU A 725 -10.08 22.52 19.92
CA GLU A 725 -10.19 21.07 19.74
C GLU A 725 -9.20 20.63 18.65
N MET A 726 -8.56 19.49 18.87
CA MET A 726 -7.68 18.83 17.92
C MET A 726 -8.44 17.64 17.35
N ASP A 727 -8.65 17.60 16.04
CA ASP A 727 -9.12 16.42 15.32
C ASP A 727 -8.44 16.39 13.94
N PHE A 728 -7.39 15.59 13.83
CA PHE A 728 -6.61 15.39 12.61
C PHE A 728 -6.60 13.91 12.26
N CYS A 729 -6.83 13.55 10.99
CA CYS A 729 -6.74 12.18 10.52
C CYS A 729 -5.87 12.07 9.26
N GLU A 730 -4.99 11.08 9.22
CA GLU A 730 -4.20 10.73 8.03
C GLU A 730 -4.46 9.28 7.61
N PHE A 731 -4.74 9.09 6.31
CA PHE A 731 -5.04 7.80 5.69
C PHE A 731 -3.82 7.18 5.02
N TYR A 732 -3.59 5.89 5.30
CA TYR A 732 -2.49 5.09 4.76
C TYR A 732 -3.05 3.83 4.09
N GLY A 733 -2.90 3.71 2.77
CA GLY A 733 -3.35 2.53 2.02
C GLY A 733 -2.88 2.52 0.57
N THR A 734 -2.97 1.35 -0.07
CA THR A 734 -2.73 1.19 -1.52
C THR A 734 -3.84 0.34 -2.14
N ALA A 735 -3.96 0.33 -3.47
CA ALA A 735 -4.91 -0.56 -4.15
C ALA A 735 -4.39 -2.00 -4.33
N ASN A 736 -3.07 -2.17 -4.50
CA ASN A 736 -2.47 -3.42 -5.00
C ASN A 736 -1.70 -4.21 -3.92
N GLU A 737 -1.39 -3.58 -2.79
CA GLU A 737 -0.56 -4.16 -1.73
C GLU A 737 -1.31 -4.15 -0.40
N ALA A 738 -1.18 -5.25 0.35
CA ALA A 738 -1.61 -5.30 1.75
C ALA A 738 -0.55 -4.68 2.67
N ILE A 739 -1.00 -4.20 3.83
CA ILE A 739 -0.16 -3.64 4.90
C ILE A 739 0.86 -4.65 5.42
N GLY A 740 2.13 -4.21 5.54
CA GLY A 740 3.26 -5.01 6.00
C GLY A 740 3.18 -5.52 7.44
N ARG A 741 4.20 -6.29 7.83
CA ARG A 741 4.34 -6.94 9.13
C ARG A 741 4.73 -5.95 10.24
N ALA A 742 5.57 -4.95 9.97
CA ALA A 742 6.12 -4.06 10.99
C ALA A 742 6.17 -2.59 10.51
N ILE A 743 5.04 -1.88 10.60
CA ILE A 743 4.95 -0.48 10.18
C ILE A 743 5.33 0.43 11.34
N SER A 744 6.26 1.37 11.09
CA SER A 744 6.63 2.43 12.03
C SER A 744 6.21 3.79 11.47
N VAL A 745 5.28 4.46 12.16
CA VAL A 745 4.76 5.79 11.80
C VAL A 745 5.28 6.82 12.80
N PRO A 746 6.35 7.58 12.46
CA PRO A 746 6.78 8.72 13.26
C PRO A 746 5.86 9.91 13.02
N ILE A 747 5.36 10.49 14.11
CA ILE A 747 4.46 11.64 14.10
C ILE A 747 5.01 12.67 15.06
N VAL A 748 5.17 13.89 14.56
CA VAL A 748 5.79 14.97 15.34
C VAL A 748 4.79 16.09 15.56
N PHE A 749 4.52 16.40 16.83
CA PHE A 749 3.65 17.50 17.21
C PHE A 749 4.42 18.82 17.30
N ILE A 750 3.79 19.87 16.79
CA ILE A 750 4.24 21.26 16.93
C ILE A 750 3.15 22.02 17.67
N LYS A 751 3.52 22.74 18.73
CA LYS A 751 2.62 23.70 19.37
C LYS A 751 2.44 24.90 18.45
N ASN A 752 1.21 25.23 18.09
CA ASN A 752 0.85 26.46 17.39
C ASN A 752 0.10 27.38 18.36
N ILE A 753 0.64 28.58 18.57
CA ILE A 753 0.08 29.60 19.47
C ILE A 753 -0.18 30.87 18.67
N ASN A 754 -1.45 31.25 18.62
CA ASN A 754 -1.94 32.48 18.03
C ASN A 754 -2.10 33.51 19.16
N MET A 755 -1.60 34.72 18.96
CA MET A 755 -1.73 35.86 19.87
C MET A 755 -2.42 37.00 19.13
N THR A 756 -3.64 37.31 19.54
CA THR A 756 -4.45 38.40 18.97
C THR A 756 -4.36 39.59 19.90
N GLN A 757 -3.77 40.68 19.42
CA GLN A 757 -3.67 41.90 20.22
C GLN A 757 -5.03 42.57 20.39
N ALA A 758 -5.19 43.31 21.48
CA ALA A 758 -6.40 44.08 21.71
C ALA A 758 -6.53 45.26 20.72
N LEU A 759 -7.77 45.57 20.33
CA LEU A 759 -8.10 46.74 19.50
C LEU A 759 -8.05 48.04 20.31
N GLU A 760 -8.42 47.97 21.60
CA GLU A 760 -8.35 49.09 22.55
C GLU A 760 -7.28 48.83 23.63
N PRO A 761 -6.59 49.88 24.15
CA PRO A 761 -5.53 49.70 25.15
C PRO A 761 -6.00 49.17 26.51
N SER A 762 -7.30 49.22 26.79
CA SER A 762 -7.93 48.70 28.01
C SER A 762 -8.23 47.20 27.94
N ASP A 763 -8.31 46.65 26.73
CA ASP A 763 -8.67 45.26 26.51
C ASP A 763 -7.42 44.37 26.58
N SER A 764 -7.62 43.13 27.03
CA SER A 764 -6.55 42.16 27.19
C SER A 764 -6.31 41.36 25.91
N THR A 765 -5.05 41.06 25.61
CA THR A 765 -4.67 40.20 24.48
C THR A 765 -5.24 38.79 24.62
N GLU A 766 -5.81 38.26 23.54
CA GLU A 766 -6.31 36.89 23.48
C GLU A 766 -5.23 35.93 22.95
N TYR A 767 -5.23 34.70 23.47
CA TYR A 767 -4.34 33.63 23.05
C TYR A 767 -5.17 32.41 22.63
N SER A 768 -4.89 31.86 21.45
CA SER A 768 -5.48 30.61 20.97
C SER A 768 -4.37 29.59 20.75
N GLY A 769 -4.54 28.35 21.20
CA GLY A 769 -3.54 27.29 21.02
C GLY A 769 -4.12 26.06 20.34
N LEU A 770 -3.32 25.45 19.47
CA LEU A 770 -3.63 24.20 18.77
C LEU A 770 -2.35 23.35 18.67
N TRP A 771 -2.48 22.04 18.82
CA TRP A 771 -1.41 21.10 18.46
C TRP A 771 -1.53 20.70 16.99
N MET A 772 -0.43 20.81 16.25
CA MET A 772 -0.35 20.44 14.84
C MET A 772 0.52 19.18 14.69
N PRO A 773 -0.07 17.99 14.42
CA PRO A 773 0.70 16.82 14.05
C PRO A 773 1.25 16.96 12.62
N THR A 774 2.50 16.55 12.44
CA THR A 774 3.10 16.31 11.12
C THR A 774 3.19 14.81 10.91
N PHE A 775 2.48 14.31 9.91
CA PHE A 775 2.51 12.92 9.47
C PHE A 775 3.62 12.73 8.43
N SER A 776 4.44 11.69 8.58
CA SER A 776 5.41 11.31 7.55
C SER A 776 4.76 10.38 6.51
N THR A 777 5.29 10.39 5.29
CA THR A 777 5.13 9.26 4.37
C THR A 777 5.87 8.04 4.94
N VAL A 778 5.23 6.87 4.91
CA VAL A 778 5.76 5.62 5.48
C VAL A 778 5.69 4.54 4.43
N SER A 779 6.73 3.69 4.36
CA SER A 779 6.65 2.46 3.56
C SER A 779 5.59 1.54 4.17
N LEU A 780 4.57 1.20 3.40
CA LEU A 780 3.61 0.14 3.75
C LEU A 780 4.15 -1.26 3.40
N SER A 781 5.37 -1.31 2.85
CA SER A 781 6.15 -2.50 2.50
C SER A 781 7.27 -2.74 3.51
N ASP A 782 7.36 -3.97 3.99
CA ASP A 782 8.63 -4.57 4.42
C ASP A 782 9.26 -5.26 3.19
N GLU A 783 10.58 -5.35 3.09
CA GLU A 783 11.27 -5.81 1.86
C GLU A 783 11.19 -7.33 1.59
N ASP A 784 10.52 -8.10 2.47
CA ASP A 784 10.56 -9.57 2.48
C ASP A 784 9.29 -10.27 1.94
N TYR A 785 9.45 -10.85 0.74
CA TYR A 785 8.90 -12.14 0.26
C TYR A 785 7.47 -12.33 -0.30
N TYR A 786 7.42 -13.42 -1.09
CA TYR A 786 6.35 -14.13 -1.79
C TYR A 786 5.58 -13.41 -2.92
N THR A 787 5.39 -14.13 -4.03
CA THR A 787 4.53 -13.73 -5.15
C THR A 787 3.52 -14.82 -5.47
N ASP A 788 2.23 -14.48 -5.57
CA ASP A 788 1.23 -15.33 -6.23
C ASP A 788 0.68 -14.55 -7.43
N PHE A 789 0.52 -15.25 -8.56
CA PHE A 789 0.16 -14.67 -9.86
C PHE A 789 0.97 -13.41 -10.28
N GLY A 790 2.20 -13.26 -9.78
CA GLY A 790 3.08 -12.12 -10.09
C GLY A 790 2.87 -10.86 -9.24
N ASN A 791 2.00 -10.88 -8.23
CA ASN A 791 1.85 -9.78 -7.26
C ASN A 791 2.57 -10.13 -5.95
N TYR A 792 3.23 -9.16 -5.32
CA TYR A 792 3.89 -9.36 -4.02
C TYR A 792 2.87 -9.50 -2.89
N LEU A 793 3.02 -10.54 -2.07
CA LEU A 793 2.03 -11.01 -1.10
C LEU A 793 2.63 -11.10 0.31
N ARG A 794 2.83 -9.92 0.91
CA ARG A 794 3.56 -9.70 2.18
C ARG A 794 2.83 -10.13 3.46
N TYR A 795 1.79 -10.96 3.37
CA TYR A 795 0.79 -11.16 4.42
C TYR A 795 0.86 -12.53 5.13
N THR A 796 1.87 -13.35 4.87
CA THR A 796 1.97 -14.68 5.50
C THR A 796 2.21 -14.63 7.02
N SER A 797 2.64 -13.49 7.58
CA SER A 797 2.85 -13.34 9.02
C SER A 797 1.57 -13.57 9.84
N SER A 798 1.70 -14.27 10.97
CA SER A 798 0.62 -14.44 11.96
C SER A 798 0.47 -13.24 12.93
N LEU A 799 1.34 -12.23 12.81
CA LEU A 799 1.41 -11.04 13.65
C LEU A 799 1.77 -9.83 12.78
N THR A 800 0.94 -8.79 12.82
CA THR A 800 1.23 -7.45 12.30
C THR A 800 1.41 -6.49 13.47
N VAL A 801 2.39 -5.60 13.35
CA VAL A 801 2.75 -4.60 14.36
C VAL A 801 2.67 -3.22 13.72
N ILE A 802 1.85 -2.34 14.29
CA ILE A 802 1.80 -0.91 13.95
C ILE A 802 2.37 -0.14 15.13
N GLN A 803 3.56 0.42 14.95
CA GLN A 803 4.25 1.25 15.93
C GLN A 803 4.04 2.74 15.56
N VAL A 804 3.43 3.49 16.46
CA VAL A 804 3.23 4.94 16.34
C VAL A 804 4.17 5.63 17.32
N ALA A 805 5.20 6.29 16.78
CA ALA A 805 6.20 7.01 17.57
C ALA A 805 5.83 8.50 17.61
N LEU A 806 5.57 9.03 18.81
CA LEU A 806 5.09 10.39 19.04
C LEU A 806 6.22 11.22 19.68
N ASP A 807 6.55 12.34 19.04
CA ASP A 807 7.54 13.30 19.52
C ASP A 807 7.03 14.75 19.45
N GLU A 808 7.65 15.65 20.20
CA GLU A 808 7.38 17.09 20.20
C GLU A 808 8.60 17.84 19.64
N ARG A 809 8.40 18.78 18.70
CA ARG A 809 9.51 19.63 18.24
C ARG A 809 10.04 20.53 19.36
N PRO A 810 11.36 20.81 19.42
CA PRO A 810 11.94 21.74 20.39
C PRO A 810 11.60 23.23 20.13
N PHE A 811 10.69 23.50 19.19
CA PHE A 811 10.22 24.82 18.79
C PHE A 811 8.70 24.82 18.65
N TYR A 812 8.11 26.01 18.77
CA TYR A 812 6.69 26.24 18.57
C TYR A 812 6.48 27.31 17.49
N MET A 813 5.34 27.23 16.80
CA MET A 813 4.90 28.25 15.87
C MET A 813 4.14 29.32 16.66
N LYS A 814 4.50 30.58 16.44
CA LYS A 814 3.87 31.74 17.05
C LYS A 814 3.33 32.64 15.97
N ASN A 815 2.01 32.72 15.88
CA ASN A 815 1.31 33.63 15.01
C ASN A 815 0.89 34.85 15.82
N ILE A 816 1.25 36.04 15.37
CA ILE A 816 0.87 37.29 16.00
C ILE A 816 -0.05 38.04 15.05
N GLN A 817 -1.26 38.31 15.50
CA GLN A 817 -2.20 39.20 14.84
C GLN A 817 -2.21 40.54 15.58
N GLN A 818 -1.89 41.62 14.87
CA GLN A 818 -1.96 43.00 15.38
C GLN A 818 -2.99 43.78 14.53
N PRO A 819 -3.74 44.73 15.10
CA PRO A 819 -4.54 45.64 14.29
C PRO A 819 -3.59 46.53 13.46
N ILE A 820 -3.91 46.77 12.19
CA ILE A 820 -3.12 47.73 11.36
C ILE A 820 -3.29 49.13 11.93
N VAL A 821 -4.52 49.46 12.38
CA VAL A 821 -4.83 50.71 13.09
C VAL A 821 -5.78 50.47 14.26
N ARG A 822 -5.47 51.11 15.38
CA ARG A 822 -6.29 51.15 16.60
C ARG A 822 -7.30 52.29 16.56
N THR A 823 -8.33 52.22 17.40
CA THR A 823 -9.43 53.21 17.46
C THR A 823 -8.94 54.65 17.69
N ALA A 824 -7.93 54.85 18.53
CA ALA A 824 -7.32 56.15 18.79
C ALA A 824 -6.54 56.70 17.58
N GLU A 825 -5.73 55.85 16.94
CA GLU A 825 -4.90 56.20 15.77
C GLU A 825 -5.76 56.59 14.57
N LEU A 826 -6.86 55.86 14.32
CA LEU A 826 -7.82 56.17 13.25
C LEU A 826 -8.38 57.59 13.38
N THR A 827 -8.68 58.02 14.60
CA THR A 827 -9.23 59.35 14.87
C THR A 827 -8.20 60.43 14.52
N PHE A 828 -6.92 60.17 14.79
CA PHE A 828 -5.82 61.08 14.48
C PHE A 828 -5.50 61.14 12.98
N HIS A 829 -5.28 60.00 12.31
CA HIS A 829 -5.02 59.96 10.86
C HIS A 829 -6.23 60.44 10.05
N GLY A 830 -7.46 60.16 10.50
CA GLY A 830 -8.66 60.73 9.91
C GLY A 830 -8.65 62.26 9.92
N LEU A 831 -8.34 62.88 11.08
CA LEU A 831 -8.22 64.34 11.19
C LEU A 831 -7.10 64.90 10.29
N LEU A 832 -5.92 64.28 10.28
CA LEU A 832 -4.80 64.68 9.39
C LEU A 832 -5.20 64.63 7.91
N PHE A 833 -5.84 63.54 7.47
CA PHE A 833 -6.31 63.39 6.10
C PHE A 833 -7.36 64.43 5.73
N THR A 834 -8.27 64.79 6.65
CA THR A 834 -9.21 65.90 6.41
C THR A 834 -8.52 67.26 6.28
N SER A 835 -7.48 67.55 7.08
CA SER A 835 -6.69 68.78 6.96
C SER A 835 -6.00 68.84 5.60
N LEU A 836 -5.31 67.76 5.20
CA LEU A 836 -4.62 67.67 3.91
C LEU A 836 -5.59 67.84 2.73
N CYS A 837 -6.80 67.27 2.81
CA CYS A 837 -7.84 67.52 1.80
C CYS A 837 -8.23 69.01 1.74
N ILE A 838 -8.50 69.65 2.88
CA ILE A 838 -8.87 71.08 2.94
C ILE A 838 -7.73 71.95 2.38
N GLU A 839 -6.48 71.66 2.74
CA GLU A 839 -5.29 72.36 2.26
C GLU A 839 -5.09 72.21 0.75
N LEU A 840 -5.27 71.01 0.20
CA LEU A 840 -5.14 70.76 -1.24
C LEU A 840 -6.21 71.51 -2.04
N PHE A 841 -7.47 71.53 -1.57
CA PHE A 841 -8.53 72.34 -2.18
C PHE A 841 -8.30 73.84 -2.01
N ALA A 842 -7.78 74.30 -0.87
CA ALA A 842 -7.39 75.70 -0.67
C ALA A 842 -6.25 76.12 -1.61
N PHE A 843 -5.25 75.26 -1.82
CA PHE A 843 -4.16 75.48 -2.77
C PHE A 843 -4.65 75.50 -4.23
N ALA A 844 -5.52 74.56 -4.61
CA ALA A 844 -6.17 74.58 -5.93
C ALA A 844 -6.99 75.86 -6.15
N PHE A 845 -7.73 76.32 -5.13
CA PHE A 845 -8.47 77.58 -5.15
C PHE A 845 -7.54 78.80 -5.29
N LEU A 846 -6.40 78.79 -4.61
CA LEU A 846 -5.37 79.82 -4.71
C LEU A 846 -4.77 79.87 -6.12
N ILE A 847 -4.50 78.72 -6.76
CA ILE A 847 -4.08 78.64 -8.17
C ILE A 847 -5.17 79.21 -9.10
N ILE A 848 -6.44 78.84 -8.89
CA ILE A 848 -7.57 79.37 -9.68
C ILE A 848 -7.65 80.91 -9.55
N LYS A 849 -7.52 81.45 -8.33
CA LYS A 849 -7.57 82.90 -8.02
C LYS A 849 -6.38 83.65 -8.66
N LEU A 850 -5.17 83.09 -8.60
CA LEU A 850 -3.94 83.76 -9.06
C LEU A 850 -3.62 83.59 -10.55
N PHE A 851 -4.00 82.47 -11.18
CA PHE A 851 -3.67 82.19 -12.59
C PHE A 851 -4.90 82.17 -13.50
N ILE A 852 -5.93 81.39 -13.16
CA ILE A 852 -7.06 81.14 -14.08
C ILE A 852 -7.98 82.37 -14.19
N VAL A 853 -8.31 83.03 -13.07
CA VAL A 853 -9.13 84.25 -13.08
C VAL A 853 -8.48 85.39 -13.90
N PRO A 854 -7.19 85.74 -13.72
CA PRO A 854 -6.55 86.74 -14.58
C PRO A 854 -6.39 86.28 -16.04
N LEU A 855 -6.11 85.00 -16.32
CA LEU A 855 -6.12 84.47 -17.69
C LEU A 855 -7.49 84.62 -18.36
N LEU A 856 -8.58 84.30 -17.67
CA LEU A 856 -9.95 84.50 -18.15
C LEU A 856 -10.26 85.98 -18.39
N ARG A 857 -9.84 86.88 -17.49
CA ARG A 857 -9.99 88.34 -17.68
C ARG A 857 -9.21 88.82 -18.91
N TRP A 858 -7.99 88.30 -19.14
CA TRP A 858 -7.17 88.60 -20.31
C TRP A 858 -7.79 88.05 -21.61
N PHE A 859 -8.34 86.84 -21.59
CA PHE A 859 -9.05 86.24 -22.72
C PHE A 859 -10.34 87.01 -23.07
N VAL A 860 -11.12 87.42 -22.07
CA VAL A 860 -12.31 88.27 -22.25
C VAL A 860 -11.91 89.66 -22.75
N PHE A 861 -10.77 90.20 -22.33
CA PHE A 861 -10.22 91.46 -22.86
C PHE A 861 -9.83 91.33 -24.34
N LEU A 862 -9.10 90.26 -24.70
CA LEU A 862 -8.76 89.93 -26.10
C LEU A 862 -10.01 89.76 -26.96
N TRP A 863 -11.02 89.03 -26.47
CA TRP A 863 -12.27 88.81 -27.20
C TRP A 863 -13.08 90.10 -27.37
N LYS A 864 -13.12 90.96 -26.35
CA LYS A 864 -13.70 92.32 -26.45
C LYS A 864 -12.91 93.27 -27.36
N LYS A 865 -11.63 93.02 -27.59
CA LYS A 865 -10.79 93.76 -28.55
C LYS A 865 -11.14 93.32 -29.97
N PHE A 866 -11.04 92.01 -30.26
CA PHE A 866 -11.42 91.41 -31.54
C PHE A 866 -12.84 91.77 -31.99
N ARG A 867 -13.81 91.79 -31.07
CA ARG A 867 -15.20 92.16 -31.37
C ARG A 867 -15.40 93.65 -31.68
N ARG A 868 -14.48 94.53 -31.24
CA ARG A 868 -14.52 95.97 -31.52
C ARG A 868 -13.95 96.28 -32.90
N ASP A 869 -12.85 95.63 -33.26
CA ASP A 869 -12.18 95.80 -34.55
C ASP A 869 -13.04 95.24 -35.71
N CYS A 870 -13.88 94.24 -35.45
CA CYS A 870 -14.78 93.65 -36.44
C CYS A 870 -16.04 94.49 -36.76
N LEU A 871 -16.40 95.48 -35.93
CA LEU A 871 -17.56 96.34 -36.18
C LEU A 871 -17.27 97.55 -37.08
N HIS A 872 -16.00 97.89 -37.31
CA HIS A 872 -15.62 99.14 -38.01
C HIS A 872 -15.58 99.04 -39.55
N CYS A 873 -15.83 97.85 -40.12
CA CYS A 873 -15.72 97.58 -41.57
C CYS A 873 -17.07 97.45 -42.31
N LYS A 874 -18.19 97.90 -41.74
CA LYS A 874 -19.53 97.64 -42.34
C LYS A 874 -20.24 98.85 -42.98
N ASP A 875 -19.79 100.08 -42.74
CA ASP A 875 -20.51 101.29 -43.14
C ASP A 875 -19.73 102.18 -44.14
N SER A 876 -19.37 101.65 -45.33
CA SER A 876 -18.91 102.47 -46.48
C SER A 876 -18.79 101.71 -47.82
N ASN A 877 -19.82 100.97 -48.23
CA ASN A 877 -19.93 100.48 -49.62
C ASN A 877 -21.39 100.57 -50.10
N GLU A 878 -21.73 101.68 -50.73
CA GLU A 878 -22.93 101.86 -51.55
C GLU A 878 -22.54 102.29 -52.97
N SER A 879 -23.40 101.95 -53.93
CA SER A 879 -23.39 102.29 -55.37
C SER A 879 -22.64 101.39 -56.38
N LEU A 880 -23.47 100.90 -57.32
CA LEU A 880 -23.25 100.53 -58.73
C LEU A 880 -22.46 99.26 -59.13
N GLU A 881 -23.23 98.18 -59.29
CA GLU A 881 -23.43 97.42 -60.55
C GLU A 881 -22.25 97.10 -61.51
N GLY A 882 -22.14 95.80 -61.84
CA GLY A 882 -22.23 95.42 -63.26
C GLY A 882 -21.03 94.70 -63.90
N SER A 883 -20.89 93.38 -63.68
CA SER A 883 -20.75 92.40 -64.79
C SER A 883 -20.67 90.95 -64.29
N LEU A 884 -20.91 90.02 -65.23
CA LEU A 884 -21.24 88.61 -65.02
C LEU A 884 -20.05 87.65 -64.90
N SER A 885 -20.40 86.44 -64.43
CA SER A 885 -19.79 85.13 -64.75
C SER A 885 -18.71 84.56 -63.80
N THR A 886 -19.20 83.79 -62.84
CA THR A 886 -18.93 82.33 -62.72
C THR A 886 -17.81 81.73 -63.60
N ALA A 887 -16.55 81.96 -63.23
CA ALA A 887 -15.41 81.17 -63.75
C ALA A 887 -14.28 80.92 -62.73
N ALA A 888 -14.10 81.78 -61.72
CA ALA A 888 -12.94 81.72 -60.82
C ALA A 888 -13.12 80.96 -59.49
N LEU A 889 -14.34 80.57 -59.12
CA LEU A 889 -14.64 79.97 -57.80
C LEU A 889 -14.46 78.44 -57.75
N SER A 890 -14.53 77.75 -58.89
CA SER A 890 -14.24 76.31 -58.99
C SER A 890 -12.74 76.00 -58.85
N GLN A 891 -11.86 76.93 -59.23
CA GLN A 891 -10.42 76.70 -59.29
C GLN A 891 -9.73 76.83 -57.91
N LYS A 892 -10.14 77.78 -57.06
CA LYS A 892 -9.58 77.93 -55.70
C LYS A 892 -10.08 76.90 -54.68
N ILE A 893 -11.26 76.31 -54.88
CA ILE A 893 -11.76 75.21 -54.04
C ILE A 893 -11.00 73.90 -54.33
N ALA A 894 -10.48 73.73 -55.54
CA ALA A 894 -9.56 72.63 -55.88
C ALA A 894 -8.17 72.82 -55.24
N GLU A 895 -7.59 74.03 -55.30
CA GLU A 895 -6.27 74.32 -54.70
C GLU A 895 -6.26 74.20 -53.16
N TRP A 896 -7.36 74.53 -52.47
CA TRP A 896 -7.42 74.37 -51.02
C TRP A 896 -7.50 72.89 -50.59
N ARG A 897 -8.23 72.04 -51.33
CA ARG A 897 -8.21 70.58 -51.13
C ARG A 897 -6.84 69.96 -51.44
N ALA A 898 -6.08 70.53 -52.36
CA ALA A 898 -4.71 70.09 -52.66
C ALA A 898 -3.69 70.45 -51.56
N LYS A 899 -3.96 71.45 -50.71
CA LYS A 899 -3.01 71.92 -49.68
C LYS A 899 -3.18 71.24 -48.31
N ASN A 900 -4.38 70.77 -47.98
CA ASN A 900 -4.64 70.05 -46.72
C ASN A 900 -4.27 68.55 -46.73
N ASN A 901 -3.74 68.02 -47.83
CA ASN A 901 -3.34 66.60 -47.94
C ASN A 901 -1.81 66.37 -47.77
N LYS A 902 -1.07 67.37 -47.25
CA LYS A 902 0.38 67.30 -46.99
C LYS A 902 0.80 68.03 -45.69
N GLN A 903 0.13 67.76 -44.57
CA GLN A 903 0.69 68.08 -43.25
C GLN A 903 0.28 67.15 -42.09
N HIS A 904 -0.18 65.93 -42.39
CA HIS A 904 0.04 64.80 -41.48
C HIS A 904 1.45 64.25 -41.74
N ASN A 905 2.44 64.66 -40.94
CA ASN A 905 3.58 63.83 -40.56
C ASN A 905 4.46 64.51 -39.49
N SER A 906 5.17 63.66 -38.74
CA SER A 906 6.19 63.96 -37.73
C SER A 906 5.78 64.87 -36.56
N LEU A 907 5.26 64.25 -35.50
CA LEU A 907 5.96 64.27 -34.22
C LEU A 907 5.94 62.87 -33.61
N GLN A 908 7.01 62.53 -32.88
CA GLN A 908 7.38 61.16 -32.50
C GLN A 908 6.50 60.61 -31.37
N PRO A 909 6.50 59.28 -31.19
CA PRO A 909 7.17 58.78 -29.98
C PRO A 909 8.35 57.87 -30.33
N SER A 910 9.51 58.17 -29.75
CA SER A 910 10.72 57.34 -29.85
C SER A 910 10.76 56.32 -28.71
N SER A 911 10.33 55.10 -28.97
CA SER A 911 10.68 53.92 -28.17
C SER A 911 11.84 53.18 -28.86
N TYR A 912 12.98 53.05 -28.16
CA TYR A 912 14.03 52.09 -28.53
C TYR A 912 13.41 50.67 -28.52
N ALA A 913 13.53 49.89 -29.59
CA ALA A 913 14.60 48.91 -29.84
C ALA A 913 14.66 47.82 -28.74
N PHE A 914 14.56 46.52 -29.04
CA PHE A 914 15.41 45.76 -29.97
C PHE A 914 14.73 44.44 -30.42
N ASN A 915 14.90 44.05 -31.71
CA ASN A 915 14.98 42.69 -32.31
C ASN A 915 14.06 41.51 -31.86
N THR A 916 13.67 40.53 -32.69
CA THR A 916 14.29 40.02 -33.94
C THR A 916 13.25 39.35 -34.88
N MET A 917 13.54 39.43 -36.19
CA MET A 917 13.35 38.46 -37.31
C MET A 917 12.74 37.08 -37.02
N LEU A 918 11.83 36.55 -37.88
CA LEU A 918 12.08 35.81 -39.14
C LEU A 918 12.97 34.56 -38.91
N GLU A 919 12.67 33.35 -39.44
CA GLU A 919 12.00 33.01 -40.70
C GLU A 919 11.34 31.60 -40.66
N SER A 920 10.86 31.09 -41.81
CA SER A 920 10.29 29.75 -42.02
C SER A 920 11.30 28.60 -41.74
N ASP A 921 10.95 27.33 -41.53
CA ASP A 921 10.36 26.47 -42.58
C ASP A 921 9.85 25.07 -42.11
N GLN A 922 9.47 24.25 -43.09
CA GLN A 922 8.70 23.01 -43.01
C GLN A 922 9.39 21.75 -42.41
N HIS A 923 8.52 20.79 -42.05
CA HIS A 923 8.63 19.35 -42.32
C HIS A 923 9.55 18.41 -41.49
N SER A 924 8.89 17.38 -40.93
CA SER A 924 9.20 15.94 -41.09
C SER A 924 9.79 15.14 -39.90
N GLN A 925 9.01 14.11 -39.53
CA GLN A 925 9.40 12.74 -39.14
C GLN A 925 10.30 12.46 -37.91
N ALA A 926 9.62 11.87 -36.91
CA ALA A 926 9.82 10.50 -36.41
C ALA A 926 11.06 10.11 -35.56
N THR A 927 10.77 9.36 -34.47
CA THR A 927 11.63 8.36 -33.77
C THR A 927 12.92 8.86 -33.10
N SER A 928 13.43 8.31 -31.99
CA SER A 928 12.92 7.36 -30.97
C SER A 928 13.94 7.32 -29.79
N GLN A 929 13.58 6.66 -28.67
CA GLN A 929 14.42 6.40 -27.47
C GLN A 929 14.79 7.63 -26.61
N HIS A 930 14.48 7.67 -25.30
CA HIS A 930 14.89 6.86 -24.12
C HIS A 930 16.21 7.33 -23.48
N GLU A 931 16.27 7.22 -22.14
CA GLU A 931 17.41 7.50 -21.24
C GLU A 931 17.77 8.99 -21.02
N LEU A 932 18.27 9.44 -19.86
CA LEU A 932 18.15 9.00 -18.45
C LEU A 932 18.56 10.21 -17.55
N ASP A 933 18.22 10.17 -16.26
CA ASP A 933 18.86 10.82 -15.10
C ASP A 933 19.62 12.18 -15.22
N SER A 934 19.11 13.19 -14.50
CA SER A 934 19.91 13.99 -13.54
C SER A 934 18.94 14.63 -12.51
N ILE A 935 19.03 14.49 -11.18
CA ILE A 935 20.16 14.68 -10.23
C ILE A 935 20.70 16.13 -10.32
N HIS A 936 20.72 16.98 -9.28
CA HIS A 936 20.16 16.95 -7.92
C HIS A 936 20.38 18.34 -7.27
N THR A 937 19.60 18.72 -6.25
CA THR A 937 19.91 19.75 -5.21
C THR A 937 20.06 21.24 -5.58
N ILE A 938 19.28 22.09 -4.91
CA ILE A 938 19.64 23.12 -3.90
C ILE A 938 18.27 23.52 -3.30
N SER A 939 17.81 23.14 -2.10
CA SER A 939 18.36 23.25 -0.73
C SER A 939 18.52 24.68 -0.21
N LYS A 940 17.43 25.28 0.27
CA LYS A 940 17.28 25.89 1.63
C LYS A 940 16.03 26.78 1.74
N LEU A 941 15.10 26.36 2.60
CA LEU A 941 14.50 27.17 3.66
C LEU A 941 14.16 26.23 4.82
#